data_AF-A0AAU5YEI7-F1
#
_entry.id   AF-A0AAU5YEI7-F1
#
_cell.length_a   1.000
_cell.length_b   1.000
_cell.length_c   1.000
_cell.angle_alpha   90.00
_cell.angle_beta   90.00
_cell.angle_gamma   90.00
#
_symmetry.space_group_name_H-M   'P 1'
#
loop_
_entity.id
_entity.type
_entity.pdbx_description
1 polymer ?
#
loop_
_entity_poly.entity_id
_entity_poly.type
_entity_poly.pdbx_seq_one_letter_code
_entity_poly.pdbx_strand_id
1 'polypeptide(L)'
;MAIPGNLLSSATESMDPSVSGWTAKLNCTLSKGTGGRNGDGVLAVKSVASGEMQARTVSSYPVVEGTLYGAFADASGATVPERIGIRWLTAANAEVSITWSLTTAAASASWHRIAVGGVAPVGATQAQVLLSSTPAAGNVNSFYENVYLGLPIRSPSNLLGFNTETSEVDVTSWTVETNCTITRTVPALTWPVDYYYAGGHMATMTVTASANAAMRLADRPAVTAGVEYFGYIYLSPPTSGSTAWVELRFYDSGGTQVQATRSTLAAPGTGAYRQIVSDIAPAGAATCSLAVGLDSPTAAQVLRVDTAVIRPMVPVMAGTVVPYASASFEQSAGGWTVTSGVATAARSTPWGAASYAGSYSLAVASATATSSTWRSPLFNLSNPVGQNFRAQIVCKLNAGSWTTVTVKIHWYSAASADLGVSTGTAYALPGGSWFAMTTDAVAPASTAKAAIEVVGVAGAVSSSLWMDYTALWPVLPLTAVTEHDVSAYATLTLRELPVDYLITVYRVTPDGTRTPVRGPAGLYDKDAITSDLLIIEDHEAPLETVIYYYVEIYTAAGVLASTRSSAVITLDVDDVNLCWLKDPGNPQRNLQVMVKQAPDWADPIQQTAHKVRNRQNAVILSDSRGGQEGSLAVWTRSDNERKALRWLLGSGNVLLWQSAPGMGEDDVYVNVGPVARPRVSTLATEQWREWTLPLTEADRPVTTGVNGSADRTWQDVLSGFATWQAFLDAYATWEDALLDKRK
;
A
#
# COMPACT_ATOMS: atom_id res chain seq x y z
N MET A 1 7.51 -8.57 -16.50
CA MET A 1 7.86 -7.81 -15.27
C MET A 1 8.33 -8.81 -14.23
N ALA A 2 9.32 -8.47 -13.41
CA ALA A 2 9.79 -9.39 -12.37
C ALA A 2 8.72 -9.60 -11.31
N ILE A 3 8.47 -10.85 -10.89
CA ILE A 3 7.50 -11.13 -9.83
C ILE A 3 8.13 -10.73 -8.47
N PRO A 4 7.49 -9.87 -7.66
CA PRO A 4 8.03 -9.46 -6.36
C PRO A 4 8.32 -10.65 -5.44
N GLY A 5 9.51 -10.66 -4.83
CA GLY A 5 9.93 -11.70 -3.88
C GLY A 5 10.16 -13.09 -4.51
N ASN A 6 10.27 -13.19 -5.84
CA ASN A 6 10.55 -14.45 -6.51
C ASN A 6 12.02 -14.85 -6.35
N LEU A 7 12.27 -16.10 -5.97
CA LEU A 7 13.62 -16.67 -5.89
C LEU A 7 14.15 -17.05 -7.28
N LEU A 8 13.27 -17.19 -8.28
CA LEU A 8 13.65 -17.48 -9.66
C LEU A 8 14.23 -16.23 -10.33
N SER A 9 15.17 -16.43 -11.27
CA SER A 9 15.58 -15.34 -12.15
C SER A 9 14.46 -14.99 -13.12
N SER A 10 14.45 -13.75 -13.62
CA SER A 10 13.47 -13.32 -14.63
C SER A 10 13.45 -14.23 -15.86
N ALA A 11 14.62 -14.69 -16.32
CA ALA A 11 14.68 -15.63 -17.44
C ALA A 11 14.08 -17.02 -17.14
N THR A 12 14.10 -17.44 -15.87
CA THR A 12 13.51 -18.73 -15.46
C THR A 12 12.00 -18.61 -15.24
N GLU A 13 11.53 -17.49 -14.67
CA GLU A 13 10.11 -17.25 -14.38
C GLU A 13 9.28 -17.00 -15.64
N SER A 14 9.81 -16.22 -16.60
CA SER A 14 9.10 -15.78 -17.80
C SER A 14 9.46 -16.58 -19.05
N MET A 15 10.53 -17.39 -18.97
CA MET A 15 11.08 -18.14 -20.11
C MET A 15 11.60 -17.24 -21.24
N ASP A 16 11.94 -15.99 -20.91
CA ASP A 16 12.55 -15.02 -21.83
C ASP A 16 13.95 -14.57 -21.38
N PRO A 17 14.97 -14.64 -22.26
CA PRO A 17 14.90 -15.00 -23.68
C PRO A 17 14.91 -16.51 -23.98
N SER A 18 15.09 -17.38 -22.97
CA SER A 18 15.31 -18.82 -23.16
C SER A 18 14.73 -19.67 -22.03
N VAL A 19 14.57 -20.98 -22.28
CA VAL A 19 14.17 -21.98 -21.27
C VAL A 19 15.37 -22.62 -20.54
N SER A 20 16.55 -21.99 -20.56
CA SER A 20 17.79 -22.56 -20.00
C SER A 20 17.75 -22.78 -18.48
N GLY A 21 16.84 -22.10 -17.78
CA GLY A 21 16.55 -22.34 -16.35
C GLY A 21 15.81 -23.65 -16.05
N TRP A 22 15.42 -24.42 -17.07
CA TRP A 22 14.59 -25.62 -16.95
C TRP A 22 15.25 -26.87 -17.51
N THR A 23 14.97 -28.03 -16.91
CA THR A 23 15.43 -29.34 -17.37
C THR A 23 14.34 -30.41 -17.21
N ALA A 24 14.35 -31.39 -18.11
CA ALA A 24 13.44 -32.53 -18.04
C ALA A 24 13.78 -33.39 -16.81
N LYS A 25 12.78 -33.72 -16.00
CA LYS A 25 12.90 -34.67 -14.90
C LYS A 25 12.38 -36.06 -15.30
N LEU A 26 11.26 -36.12 -16.00
CA LEU A 26 10.60 -37.39 -16.36
C LEU A 26 9.77 -37.26 -17.65
N ASN A 27 9.87 -38.25 -18.54
CA ASN A 27 8.98 -38.47 -19.69
C ASN A 27 8.67 -37.24 -20.58
N CYS A 28 9.59 -36.28 -20.70
CA CYS A 28 9.39 -35.11 -21.56
C CYS A 28 10.65 -34.63 -22.26
N THR A 29 10.44 -33.91 -23.36
CA THR A 29 11.39 -32.97 -23.95
C THR A 29 10.91 -31.54 -23.68
N LEU A 30 11.86 -30.61 -23.53
CA LEU A 30 11.56 -29.19 -23.29
C LEU A 30 11.97 -28.35 -24.49
N SER A 31 11.16 -27.36 -24.82
CA SER A 31 11.48 -26.33 -25.82
C SER A 31 10.88 -24.98 -25.42
N LYS A 32 11.42 -23.89 -25.99
CA LYS A 32 10.78 -22.57 -25.89
C LYS A 32 9.60 -22.50 -26.86
N GLY A 33 8.42 -22.14 -26.38
CA GLY A 33 7.26 -21.75 -27.19
C GLY A 33 7.08 -20.23 -27.27
N THR A 34 5.99 -19.80 -27.89
CA THR A 34 5.58 -18.39 -28.02
C THR A 34 4.16 -18.19 -27.49
N GLY A 35 3.71 -16.94 -27.34
CA GLY A 35 2.34 -16.62 -26.91
C GLY A 35 2.14 -16.61 -25.39
N GLY A 36 3.20 -16.33 -24.64
CA GLY A 36 3.12 -16.04 -23.21
C GLY A 36 2.32 -14.77 -22.90
N ARG A 37 2.01 -14.60 -21.62
CA ARG A 37 1.34 -13.46 -21.00
C ARG A 37 2.33 -12.56 -20.26
N ASN A 38 3.45 -13.10 -19.76
CA ASN A 38 4.52 -12.34 -19.11
C ASN A 38 5.77 -12.28 -20.00
N GLY A 39 5.59 -11.82 -21.24
CA GLY A 39 6.58 -11.94 -22.30
C GLY A 39 6.04 -12.79 -23.45
N ASP A 40 6.85 -13.01 -24.49
CA ASP A 40 6.44 -13.89 -25.59
C ASP A 40 6.77 -15.36 -25.26
N GLY A 41 7.83 -15.61 -24.49
CA GLY A 41 8.33 -16.95 -24.20
C GLY A 41 7.40 -17.77 -23.30
N VAL A 42 7.32 -19.08 -23.58
CA VAL A 42 6.72 -20.07 -22.68
C VAL A 42 7.58 -21.32 -22.62
N LEU A 43 7.51 -22.07 -21.53
CA LEU A 43 8.07 -23.42 -21.46
C LEU A 43 7.08 -24.41 -22.08
N ALA A 44 7.42 -24.96 -23.24
CA ALA A 44 6.70 -26.07 -23.84
C ALA A 44 7.27 -27.40 -23.31
N VAL A 45 6.45 -28.14 -22.57
CA VAL A 45 6.75 -29.48 -22.05
C VAL A 45 6.00 -30.48 -22.91
N LYS A 46 6.75 -31.30 -23.66
CA LYS A 46 6.19 -32.29 -24.59
C LYS A 46 6.47 -33.70 -24.12
N SER A 47 5.43 -34.51 -23.96
CA SER A 47 5.57 -35.91 -23.53
C SER A 47 6.27 -36.78 -24.56
N VAL A 48 7.05 -37.76 -24.08
CA VAL A 48 7.72 -38.77 -24.93
C VAL A 48 6.85 -40.02 -25.08
N ALA A 49 6.15 -40.43 -24.02
CA ALA A 49 5.23 -41.56 -23.99
C ALA A 49 4.00 -41.24 -23.11
N SER A 50 3.04 -42.18 -23.03
CA SER A 50 1.95 -42.09 -22.05
C SER A 50 2.48 -42.15 -20.62
N GLY A 51 1.81 -41.46 -19.70
CA GLY A 51 2.20 -41.38 -18.28
C GLY A 51 2.71 -40.00 -17.89
N GLU A 52 3.01 -39.83 -16.60
CA GLU A 52 3.38 -38.53 -16.02
C GLU A 52 4.64 -37.95 -16.68
N MET A 53 4.56 -36.68 -17.10
CA MET A 53 5.70 -35.89 -17.53
C MET A 53 6.04 -34.81 -16.51
N GLN A 54 7.33 -34.57 -16.29
CA GLN A 54 7.81 -33.60 -15.30
C GLN A 54 8.97 -32.75 -15.82
N ALA A 55 8.82 -31.44 -15.69
CA ALA A 55 9.91 -30.47 -15.84
C ALA A 55 10.29 -29.90 -14.46
N ARG A 56 11.54 -29.48 -14.29
CA ARG A 56 12.00 -28.80 -13.07
C ARG A 56 12.97 -27.68 -13.37
N THR A 57 13.14 -26.78 -12.40
CA THR A 57 14.24 -25.80 -12.45
C THR A 57 15.60 -26.49 -12.40
N VAL A 58 16.59 -25.93 -13.10
CA VAL A 58 17.99 -26.40 -13.08
C VAL A 58 18.62 -26.06 -11.73
N SER A 59 18.47 -24.80 -11.31
CA SER A 59 18.96 -24.32 -10.03
C SER A 59 18.11 -24.82 -8.87
N SER A 60 18.74 -24.90 -7.70
CA SER A 60 18.09 -25.10 -6.40
C SER A 60 18.20 -23.79 -5.61
N TYR A 61 17.12 -23.41 -4.93
CA TYR A 61 16.99 -22.12 -4.26
C TYR A 61 17.01 -22.32 -2.74
N PRO A 62 17.73 -21.47 -1.98
CA PRO A 62 17.83 -21.64 -0.54
C PRO A 62 16.47 -21.49 0.14
N VAL A 63 16.18 -22.38 1.07
CA VAL A 63 14.98 -22.33 1.93
C VAL A 63 15.34 -22.61 3.38
N VAL A 64 14.46 -22.17 4.28
CA VAL A 64 14.60 -22.37 5.73
C VAL A 64 13.60 -23.42 6.19
N GLU A 65 14.07 -24.47 6.85
CA GLU A 65 13.25 -25.48 7.50
C GLU A 65 12.14 -24.85 8.37
N GLY A 66 10.93 -25.40 8.32
CA GLY A 66 9.78 -24.91 9.09
C GLY A 66 9.14 -23.63 8.53
N THR A 67 9.70 -23.04 7.48
CA THR A 67 9.13 -21.86 6.82
C THR A 67 8.17 -22.27 5.70
N LEU A 68 7.03 -21.57 5.61
CA LEU A 68 6.06 -21.74 4.53
C LEU A 68 6.55 -21.07 3.25
N TYR A 69 6.51 -21.79 2.13
CA TYR A 69 6.76 -21.26 0.79
C TYR A 69 5.55 -21.49 -0.12
N GLY A 70 5.39 -20.62 -1.11
CA GLY A 70 4.42 -20.75 -2.19
C GLY A 70 5.12 -20.95 -3.53
N ALA A 71 4.49 -21.72 -4.40
CA ALA A 71 4.83 -21.78 -5.82
C ALA A 71 3.57 -21.67 -6.66
N PHE A 72 3.63 -20.94 -7.78
CA PHE A 72 2.58 -20.94 -8.78
C PHE A 72 3.17 -20.89 -10.19
N ALA A 73 2.36 -21.26 -11.16
CA ALA A 73 2.62 -21.07 -12.57
C ALA A 73 1.30 -20.83 -13.29
N ASP A 74 1.38 -20.14 -14.40
CA ASP A 74 0.28 -20.09 -15.34
C ASP A 74 0.47 -21.20 -16.37
N ALA A 75 -0.55 -22.04 -16.54
CA ALA A 75 -0.52 -23.26 -17.34
C ALA A 75 -1.55 -23.23 -18.47
N SER A 76 -1.26 -23.95 -19.55
CA SER A 76 -2.19 -24.24 -20.63
C SER A 76 -1.91 -25.62 -21.23
N GLY A 77 -2.94 -26.44 -21.30
CA GLY A 77 -2.87 -27.84 -21.68
C GLY A 77 -4.23 -28.27 -22.20
N ALA A 78 -4.40 -28.14 -23.52
CA ALA A 78 -5.67 -28.34 -24.19
C ALA A 78 -6.31 -29.73 -23.95
N THR A 79 -5.51 -30.74 -23.63
CA THR A 79 -5.95 -32.13 -23.52
C THR A 79 -5.54 -32.82 -22.22
N VAL A 80 -4.77 -32.16 -21.35
CA VAL A 80 -4.22 -32.79 -20.15
C VAL A 80 -4.23 -31.79 -18.99
N PRO A 81 -4.83 -32.17 -17.85
CA PRO A 81 -4.72 -31.42 -16.61
C PRO A 81 -3.29 -31.35 -16.05
N GLU A 82 -2.98 -30.24 -15.39
CA GLU A 82 -1.66 -29.87 -14.90
C GLU A 82 -1.63 -29.74 -13.37
N ARG A 83 -0.42 -29.82 -12.82
CA ARG A 83 -0.13 -29.57 -11.40
C ARG A 83 1.29 -29.03 -11.23
N ILE A 84 1.51 -28.34 -10.12
CA ILE A 84 2.83 -27.79 -9.74
C ILE A 84 3.26 -28.39 -8.39
N GLY A 85 4.56 -28.47 -8.15
CA GLY A 85 5.10 -28.93 -6.88
C GLY A 85 6.32 -28.16 -6.41
N ILE A 86 6.52 -28.14 -5.10
CA ILE A 86 7.77 -27.70 -4.46
C ILE A 86 8.55 -28.94 -4.06
N ARG A 87 9.69 -29.18 -4.73
CA ARG A 87 10.60 -30.28 -4.40
C ARG A 87 11.61 -29.79 -3.36
N TRP A 88 11.56 -30.38 -2.19
CA TRP A 88 12.42 -30.06 -1.05
C TRP A 88 13.70 -30.88 -1.12
N LEU A 89 14.83 -30.22 -0.91
CA LEU A 89 16.15 -30.78 -1.07
C LEU A 89 17.03 -30.49 0.16
N THR A 90 17.91 -31.43 0.46
CA THR A 90 19.03 -31.21 1.38
C THR A 90 20.11 -30.33 0.73
N ALA A 91 21.09 -29.88 1.51
CA ALA A 91 22.24 -29.12 0.99
C ALA A 91 23.06 -29.89 -0.07
N ALA A 92 22.97 -31.23 -0.06
CA ALA A 92 23.58 -32.10 -1.05
C ALA A 92 22.69 -32.35 -2.29
N ASN A 93 21.59 -31.59 -2.47
CA ASN A 93 20.60 -31.75 -3.53
C ASN A 93 19.85 -33.11 -3.54
N ALA A 94 19.88 -33.87 -2.45
CA ALA A 94 19.06 -35.08 -2.32
C ALA A 94 17.60 -34.70 -2.02
N GLU A 95 16.65 -35.37 -2.69
CA GLU A 95 15.21 -35.15 -2.49
C GLU A 95 14.77 -35.62 -1.10
N VAL A 96 14.20 -34.68 -0.34
CA VAL A 96 13.58 -34.96 0.96
C VAL A 96 12.13 -35.38 0.72
N SER A 97 11.36 -34.54 0.02
CA SER A 97 9.98 -34.80 -0.37
C SER A 97 9.53 -33.82 -1.47
N ILE A 98 8.28 -33.96 -1.92
CA ILE A 98 7.63 -33.00 -2.82
C ILE A 98 6.27 -32.64 -2.23
N THR A 99 6.02 -31.35 -2.09
CA THR A 99 4.66 -30.84 -1.83
C THR A 99 3.99 -30.58 -3.17
N TRP A 100 2.95 -31.36 -3.50
CA TRP A 100 2.20 -31.25 -4.76
C TRP A 100 0.92 -30.43 -4.61
N SER A 101 0.59 -29.65 -5.63
CA SER A 101 -0.76 -29.14 -5.84
C SER A 101 -1.72 -30.29 -6.15
N LEU A 102 -3.02 -30.05 -6.00
CA LEU A 102 -4.02 -30.86 -6.70
C LEU A 102 -3.85 -30.67 -8.21
N THR A 103 -4.30 -31.66 -8.98
CA THR A 103 -4.40 -31.54 -10.43
C THR A 103 -5.61 -30.68 -10.81
N THR A 104 -5.47 -29.87 -11.85
CA THR A 104 -6.58 -29.06 -12.40
C THR A 104 -7.80 -29.96 -12.68
N ALA A 105 -9.00 -29.47 -12.38
CA ALA A 105 -10.22 -30.27 -12.46
C ALA A 105 -10.60 -30.64 -13.91
N ALA A 106 -10.07 -29.90 -14.88
CA ALA A 106 -10.23 -30.16 -16.30
C ALA A 106 -9.03 -29.59 -17.07
N ALA A 107 -8.75 -30.19 -18.24
CA ALA A 107 -7.82 -29.65 -19.22
C ALA A 107 -8.36 -28.33 -19.79
N SER A 108 -7.47 -27.38 -20.09
CA SER A 108 -7.84 -26.08 -20.65
C SER A 108 -6.78 -25.59 -21.62
N ALA A 109 -7.20 -25.20 -22.83
CA ALA A 109 -6.34 -24.49 -23.78
C ALA A 109 -6.16 -23.01 -23.42
N SER A 110 -7.01 -22.47 -22.55
CA SER A 110 -6.87 -21.13 -21.99
C SER A 110 -5.93 -21.13 -20.80
N TRP A 111 -5.13 -20.07 -20.69
CA TRP A 111 -4.24 -19.85 -19.55
C TRP A 111 -5.01 -19.86 -18.23
N HIS A 112 -4.54 -20.65 -17.27
CA HIS A 112 -5.12 -20.75 -15.94
C HIS A 112 -4.01 -20.92 -14.91
N ARG A 113 -4.29 -20.64 -13.64
CA ARG A 113 -3.27 -20.73 -12.60
C ARG A 113 -3.27 -22.09 -11.91
N ILE A 114 -2.08 -22.64 -11.71
CA ILE A 114 -1.79 -23.74 -10.79
C ILE A 114 -0.88 -23.23 -9.69
N ALA A 115 -1.13 -23.63 -8.45
CA ALA A 115 -0.35 -23.15 -7.31
C ALA A 115 -0.27 -24.20 -6.21
N VAL A 116 0.66 -24.04 -5.28
CA VAL A 116 0.77 -24.86 -4.06
C VAL A 116 1.51 -24.08 -2.96
N GLY A 117 1.07 -24.25 -1.73
CA GLY A 117 1.77 -23.84 -0.52
C GLY A 117 2.30 -25.04 0.26
N GLY A 118 3.51 -24.94 0.82
CA GLY A 118 4.10 -26.00 1.63
C GLY A 118 5.12 -25.50 2.63
N VAL A 119 5.10 -26.06 3.85
CA VAL A 119 6.13 -25.82 4.86
C VAL A 119 7.35 -26.67 4.53
N ALA A 120 8.52 -26.04 4.49
CA ALA A 120 9.79 -26.74 4.24
C ALA A 120 10.01 -27.82 5.32
N PRO A 121 10.09 -29.11 4.94
CA PRO A 121 10.21 -30.20 5.89
C PRO A 121 11.58 -30.23 6.56
N VAL A 122 11.69 -31.02 7.63
CA VAL A 122 12.95 -31.23 8.35
C VAL A 122 14.06 -31.67 7.40
N GLY A 123 15.22 -31.00 7.47
CA GLY A 123 16.38 -31.25 6.62
C GLY A 123 16.34 -30.60 5.24
N ALA A 124 15.27 -29.86 4.90
CA ALA A 124 15.22 -29.07 3.67
C ALA A 124 15.98 -27.76 3.83
N THR A 125 17.02 -27.56 3.02
CA THR A 125 17.78 -26.31 2.92
C THR A 125 17.70 -25.70 1.54
N GLN A 126 17.14 -26.44 0.58
CA GLN A 126 16.99 -26.04 -0.82
C GLN A 126 15.63 -26.47 -1.37
N ALA A 127 15.14 -25.78 -2.40
CA ALA A 127 13.92 -26.12 -3.11
C ALA A 127 14.05 -25.96 -4.64
N GLN A 128 13.24 -26.71 -5.39
CA GLN A 128 13.06 -26.58 -6.84
C GLN A 128 11.56 -26.55 -7.18
N VAL A 129 11.20 -25.85 -8.27
CA VAL A 129 9.84 -25.93 -8.82
C VAL A 129 9.73 -27.14 -9.74
N LEU A 130 8.64 -27.90 -9.61
CA LEU A 130 8.25 -28.97 -10.51
C LEU A 130 6.95 -28.64 -11.23
N LEU A 131 6.91 -28.86 -12.53
CA LEU A 131 5.71 -28.77 -13.36
C LEU A 131 5.38 -30.18 -13.85
N SER A 132 4.12 -30.58 -13.76
CA SER A 132 3.69 -31.95 -14.06
C SER A 132 2.32 -32.01 -14.74
N SER A 133 2.16 -32.96 -15.65
CA SER A 133 0.88 -33.36 -16.22
C SER A 133 0.93 -34.83 -16.65
N THR A 134 -0.21 -35.49 -16.82
CA THR A 134 -0.29 -36.94 -17.12
C THR A 134 -0.97 -37.23 -18.45
N PRO A 135 -0.25 -37.11 -19.58
CA PRO A 135 -0.80 -37.38 -20.91
C PRO A 135 -1.07 -38.87 -21.16
N ALA A 136 -2.11 -39.12 -21.97
CA ALA A 136 -2.51 -40.48 -22.38
C ALA A 136 -1.63 -41.08 -23.50
N ALA A 137 -0.76 -40.28 -24.13
CA ALA A 137 0.13 -40.69 -25.22
C ALA A 137 1.36 -39.76 -25.29
N GLY A 138 2.36 -40.12 -26.11
CA GLY A 138 3.46 -39.21 -26.43
C GLY A 138 3.02 -38.06 -27.34
N ASN A 139 3.89 -37.06 -27.48
CA ASN A 139 3.69 -35.83 -28.27
C ASN A 139 2.58 -34.89 -27.80
N VAL A 140 2.12 -35.03 -26.56
CA VAL A 140 1.15 -34.09 -25.96
C VAL A 140 1.92 -32.95 -25.29
N ASN A 141 1.49 -31.71 -25.54
CA ASN A 141 2.10 -30.50 -25.02
C ASN A 141 1.33 -29.93 -23.83
N SER A 142 2.06 -29.47 -22.82
CA SER A 142 1.60 -28.49 -21.82
C SER A 142 2.53 -27.28 -21.88
N PHE A 143 1.99 -26.10 -21.69
CA PHE A 143 2.70 -24.83 -21.71
C PHE A 143 2.66 -24.20 -20.32
N TYR A 144 3.77 -23.64 -19.89
CA TYR A 144 3.91 -23.00 -18.58
C TYR A 144 4.68 -21.70 -18.68
N GLU A 145 4.28 -20.71 -17.89
CA GLU A 145 4.97 -19.43 -17.74
C GLU A 145 4.66 -18.77 -16.39
N ASN A 146 5.21 -17.57 -16.18
CA ASN A 146 4.93 -16.72 -15.02
C ASN A 146 5.12 -17.47 -13.70
N VAL A 147 6.26 -18.16 -13.57
CA VAL A 147 6.50 -19.13 -12.51
C VAL A 147 7.07 -18.46 -11.26
N TYR A 148 6.53 -18.81 -10.11
CA TYR A 148 6.95 -18.28 -8.83
C TYR A 148 7.45 -19.37 -7.90
N LEU A 149 8.50 -19.05 -7.12
CA LEU A 149 8.89 -19.76 -5.91
C LEU A 149 9.40 -18.73 -4.90
N GLY A 150 8.82 -18.71 -3.70
CA GLY A 150 9.27 -17.81 -2.65
C GLY A 150 8.37 -17.83 -1.43
N LEU A 151 8.53 -16.82 -0.57
CA LEU A 151 7.64 -16.64 0.58
C LEU A 151 6.23 -16.29 0.10
N PRO A 152 5.15 -16.78 0.72
CA PRO A 152 3.82 -16.57 0.21
C PRO A 152 3.47 -15.10 0.01
N ILE A 153 3.06 -14.75 -1.21
CA ILE A 153 2.53 -13.42 -1.54
C ILE A 153 1.13 -13.32 -0.95
N ARG A 154 0.84 -12.23 -0.25
CA ARG A 154 -0.44 -11.97 0.42
C ARG A 154 -0.94 -10.58 0.11
N SER A 155 -2.25 -10.40 0.18
CA SER A 155 -2.85 -9.06 0.09
C SER A 155 -2.27 -8.15 1.18
N PRO A 156 -1.84 -6.92 0.83
CA PRO A 156 -1.29 -5.97 1.80
C PRO A 156 -2.26 -5.72 2.95
N SER A 157 -1.72 -5.62 4.17
CA SER A 157 -2.49 -5.42 5.41
C SER A 157 -3.58 -6.47 5.71
N ASN A 158 -3.61 -7.63 5.03
CA ASN A 158 -4.55 -8.69 5.35
C ASN A 158 -4.25 -9.28 6.74
N LEU A 159 -5.25 -9.32 7.60
CA LEU A 159 -5.17 -9.90 8.95
C LEU A 159 -5.23 -11.43 8.93
N LEU A 160 -5.55 -12.03 7.79
CA LEU A 160 -5.64 -13.47 7.61
C LEU A 160 -4.27 -14.07 7.22
N GLY A 161 -4.04 -15.31 7.64
CA GLY A 161 -2.88 -16.09 7.19
C GLY A 161 -2.99 -16.49 5.71
N PHE A 162 -1.85 -16.80 5.08
CA PHE A 162 -1.79 -17.17 3.65
C PHE A 162 -2.78 -18.29 3.28
N ASN A 163 -2.81 -19.38 4.05
CA ASN A 163 -3.72 -20.49 3.74
C ASN A 163 -5.19 -20.12 3.91
N THR A 164 -5.51 -19.21 4.83
CA THR A 164 -6.87 -18.68 4.98
C THR A 164 -7.26 -17.80 3.79
N GLU A 165 -6.32 -17.00 3.29
CA GLU A 165 -6.51 -16.16 2.10
C GLU A 165 -6.71 -17.01 0.83
N THR A 166 -5.87 -18.00 0.56
CA THR A 166 -5.79 -18.64 -0.77
C THR A 166 -6.12 -20.13 -0.82
N SER A 167 -6.27 -20.81 0.33
CA SER A 167 -6.48 -22.28 0.40
C SER A 167 -5.41 -23.11 -0.33
N GLU A 168 -4.19 -22.58 -0.42
CA GLU A 168 -3.06 -23.19 -1.13
C GLU A 168 -2.34 -24.31 -0.37
N VAL A 169 -2.63 -24.49 0.91
CA VAL A 169 -2.12 -25.62 1.71
C VAL A 169 -3.23 -26.64 1.93
N ASP A 170 -4.40 -26.21 2.37
CA ASP A 170 -5.58 -27.03 2.63
C ASP A 170 -6.84 -26.15 2.80
N VAL A 171 -7.94 -26.71 3.32
CA VAL A 171 -9.19 -26.00 3.64
C VAL A 171 -9.51 -26.01 5.14
N THR A 172 -8.53 -26.29 6.00
CA THR A 172 -8.71 -26.34 7.47
C THR A 172 -9.05 -24.97 8.07
N SER A 173 -8.74 -23.90 7.36
CA SER A 173 -9.14 -22.53 7.66
C SER A 173 -10.63 -22.26 7.42
N TRP A 174 -11.38 -23.23 6.90
CA TRP A 174 -12.81 -23.12 6.62
C TRP A 174 -13.62 -24.16 7.42
N THR A 175 -14.82 -23.77 7.84
CA THR A 175 -15.75 -24.62 8.61
C THR A 175 -17.14 -24.61 7.98
N VAL A 176 -17.77 -25.78 7.97
CA VAL A 176 -19.17 -25.92 7.54
C VAL A 176 -20.04 -25.20 8.56
N GLU A 177 -20.91 -24.32 8.09
CA GLU A 177 -21.88 -23.66 8.95
C GLU A 177 -23.26 -24.27 8.76
N THR A 178 -23.70 -24.45 7.51
CA THR A 178 -25.03 -24.99 7.23
C THR A 178 -25.09 -25.66 5.85
N ASN A 179 -25.69 -26.85 5.79
CA ASN A 179 -26.16 -27.50 4.56
C ASN A 179 -25.13 -27.59 3.41
N CYS A 180 -23.85 -27.82 3.73
CA CYS A 180 -22.81 -28.00 2.74
C CYS A 180 -21.68 -28.92 3.21
N THR A 181 -20.85 -29.32 2.25
CA THR A 181 -19.52 -29.90 2.49
C THR A 181 -18.45 -28.95 1.94
N ILE A 182 -17.25 -28.96 2.52
CA ILE A 182 -16.12 -28.14 2.08
C ILE A 182 -15.03 -29.06 1.55
N THR A 183 -14.56 -28.77 0.35
CA THR A 183 -13.44 -29.44 -0.30
C THR A 183 -12.49 -28.42 -0.91
N ARG A 184 -11.32 -28.87 -1.33
CA ARG A 184 -10.35 -28.07 -2.08
C ARG A 184 -10.40 -28.50 -3.55
N THR A 185 -10.47 -27.55 -4.49
CA THR A 185 -10.43 -27.85 -5.93
C THR A 185 -9.51 -26.90 -6.67
N VAL A 186 -9.09 -27.26 -7.88
CA VAL A 186 -8.26 -26.42 -8.78
C VAL A 186 -9.02 -26.24 -10.09
N PRO A 187 -9.92 -25.25 -10.21
CA PRO A 187 -10.57 -24.97 -11.48
C PRO A 187 -9.57 -24.36 -12.48
N ALA A 188 -9.83 -24.51 -13.77
CA ALA A 188 -9.09 -23.80 -14.81
C ALA A 188 -9.53 -22.32 -14.86
N LEU A 189 -9.16 -21.55 -13.83
CA LEU A 189 -9.50 -20.14 -13.69
C LEU A 189 -8.33 -19.26 -14.15
N THR A 190 -8.66 -18.24 -14.95
CA THR A 190 -7.69 -17.25 -15.44
C THR A 190 -7.67 -16.02 -14.53
N TRP A 191 -6.49 -15.67 -14.04
CA TRP A 191 -6.21 -14.39 -13.41
C TRP A 191 -5.47 -13.45 -14.36
N PRO A 192 -5.54 -12.12 -14.18
CA PRO A 192 -4.57 -11.21 -14.77
C PRO A 192 -3.14 -11.66 -14.48
N VAL A 193 -2.23 -11.48 -15.43
CA VAL A 193 -0.86 -12.02 -15.36
C VAL A 193 -0.07 -11.47 -14.16
N ASP A 194 -0.38 -10.26 -13.75
CA ASP A 194 0.23 -9.50 -12.65
C ASP A 194 -0.56 -9.62 -11.32
N TYR A 195 -1.68 -10.34 -11.29
CA TYR A 195 -2.48 -10.50 -10.08
C TYR A 195 -1.98 -11.67 -9.22
N TYR A 196 -0.91 -11.46 -8.45
CA TYR A 196 -0.22 -12.50 -7.67
C TYR A 196 -0.88 -12.86 -6.33
N TYR A 197 -1.95 -12.16 -5.94
CA TYR A 197 -2.66 -12.38 -4.68
C TYR A 197 -3.69 -13.52 -4.73
N ALA A 198 -3.93 -14.09 -5.91
CA ALA A 198 -4.83 -15.21 -6.09
C ALA A 198 -4.13 -16.52 -6.39
N GLY A 199 -4.72 -17.58 -5.88
CA GLY A 199 -4.23 -18.95 -5.97
C GLY A 199 -4.63 -19.66 -7.26
N GLY A 200 -4.19 -20.92 -7.37
CA GLY A 200 -4.74 -21.93 -8.26
C GLY A 200 -5.76 -22.82 -7.56
N HIS A 201 -5.69 -22.95 -6.23
CA HIS A 201 -6.67 -23.66 -5.44
C HIS A 201 -7.81 -22.75 -4.99
N MET A 202 -8.99 -23.33 -4.84
CA MET A 202 -10.15 -22.66 -4.27
C MET A 202 -10.80 -23.53 -3.19
N ALA A 203 -11.20 -22.90 -2.08
CA ALA A 203 -12.13 -23.52 -1.14
C ALA A 203 -13.49 -23.68 -1.84
N THR A 204 -14.04 -24.88 -1.78
CA THR A 204 -15.21 -25.28 -2.58
C THR A 204 -16.33 -25.74 -1.66
N MET A 205 -17.40 -24.96 -1.60
CA MET A 205 -18.63 -25.31 -0.91
C MET A 205 -19.54 -26.08 -1.86
N THR A 206 -19.94 -27.30 -1.49
CA THR A 206 -20.94 -28.10 -2.21
C THR A 206 -22.20 -28.24 -1.38
N VAL A 207 -23.34 -27.84 -1.92
CA VAL A 207 -24.63 -27.84 -1.22
C VAL A 207 -25.17 -29.26 -1.06
N THR A 208 -25.59 -29.65 0.15
CA THR A 208 -26.02 -31.03 0.44
C THR A 208 -27.51 -31.28 0.20
N ALA A 209 -28.36 -30.28 0.42
CA ALA A 209 -29.82 -30.35 0.20
C ALA A 209 -30.36 -29.00 -0.30
N SER A 210 -31.58 -28.95 -0.82
CA SER A 210 -32.17 -27.71 -1.34
C SER A 210 -32.64 -26.79 -0.19
N ALA A 211 -31.74 -25.94 0.29
CA ALA A 211 -31.94 -24.91 1.32
C ALA A 211 -30.69 -24.01 1.37
N ASN A 212 -30.74 -22.89 2.10
CA ASN A 212 -29.58 -22.02 2.28
C ASN A 212 -28.35 -22.81 2.76
N ALA A 213 -27.19 -22.49 2.21
CA ALA A 213 -25.94 -23.17 2.51
C ALA A 213 -24.83 -22.14 2.75
N ALA A 214 -23.96 -22.41 3.73
CA ALA A 214 -22.91 -21.49 4.12
C ALA A 214 -21.69 -22.20 4.69
N MET A 215 -20.52 -21.62 4.44
CA MET A 215 -19.27 -21.91 5.13
C MET A 215 -18.63 -20.63 5.63
N ARG A 216 -17.82 -20.73 6.68
CA ARG A 216 -17.15 -19.57 7.28
C ARG A 216 -15.69 -19.86 7.57
N LEU A 217 -14.91 -18.79 7.69
CA LEU A 217 -13.55 -18.87 8.19
C LEU A 217 -13.55 -19.37 9.64
N ALA A 218 -12.60 -20.25 9.92
CA ALA A 218 -12.23 -20.71 11.26
C ALA A 218 -11.36 -19.67 11.97
N ASP A 219 -10.45 -19.06 11.20
CA ASP A 219 -9.57 -18.00 11.64
C ASP A 219 -10.37 -16.73 11.96
N ARG A 220 -10.05 -16.10 13.10
CA ARG A 220 -10.78 -14.95 13.63
C ARG A 220 -9.81 -13.89 14.13
N PRO A 221 -9.30 -13.01 13.25
CA PRO A 221 -8.38 -11.96 13.66
C PRO A 221 -9.03 -11.01 14.67
N ALA A 222 -8.20 -10.45 15.55
CA ALA A 222 -8.62 -9.48 16.54
C ALA A 222 -9.12 -8.18 15.89
N VAL A 223 -10.10 -7.53 16.53
CA VAL A 223 -10.64 -6.25 16.09
C VAL A 223 -10.74 -5.24 17.22
N THR A 224 -10.75 -3.96 16.87
CA THR A 224 -10.96 -2.83 17.79
C THR A 224 -12.35 -2.24 17.56
N ALA A 225 -13.15 -2.16 18.63
CA ALA A 225 -14.46 -1.52 18.57
C ALA A 225 -14.35 -0.06 18.06
N GLY A 226 -15.29 0.35 17.20
CA GLY A 226 -15.32 1.67 16.57
C GLY A 226 -14.46 1.82 15.32
N VAL A 227 -13.60 0.84 14.99
CA VAL A 227 -12.84 0.81 13.74
C VAL A 227 -13.67 0.15 12.63
N GLU A 228 -13.67 0.74 11.44
CA GLU A 228 -14.27 0.12 10.25
C GLU A 228 -13.34 -0.97 9.71
N TYR A 229 -13.90 -2.15 9.47
CA TYR A 229 -13.21 -3.26 8.83
C TYR A 229 -13.78 -3.50 7.44
N PHE A 230 -12.87 -3.88 6.55
CA PHE A 230 -13.12 -4.18 5.16
C PHE A 230 -12.80 -5.64 4.90
N GLY A 231 -13.77 -6.34 4.31
CA GLY A 231 -13.67 -7.73 3.93
C GLY A 231 -13.95 -7.93 2.46
N TYR A 232 -13.21 -8.81 1.79
CA TYR A 232 -13.57 -9.25 0.44
C TYR A 232 -13.12 -10.66 0.15
N ILE A 233 -13.81 -11.29 -0.82
CA ILE A 233 -13.56 -12.65 -1.31
C ILE A 233 -13.90 -12.69 -2.80
N TYR A 234 -13.14 -13.44 -3.60
CA TYR A 234 -13.56 -13.80 -4.95
C TYR A 234 -14.52 -14.98 -4.90
N LEU A 235 -15.72 -14.79 -5.43
CA LEU A 235 -16.77 -15.81 -5.50
C LEU A 235 -16.94 -16.28 -6.94
N SER A 236 -16.90 -17.58 -7.17
CA SER A 236 -17.36 -18.21 -8.42
C SER A 236 -18.70 -18.89 -8.16
N PRO A 237 -19.82 -18.20 -8.47
CA PRO A 237 -21.16 -18.70 -8.21
C PRO A 237 -21.55 -19.81 -9.20
N PRO A 238 -22.55 -20.65 -8.86
CA PRO A 238 -23.10 -21.63 -9.78
C PRO A 238 -23.88 -20.95 -10.94
N THR A 239 -24.18 -21.72 -12.00
CA THR A 239 -24.94 -21.26 -13.18
C THR A 239 -26.43 -20.96 -12.92
N SER A 240 -26.97 -21.40 -11.78
CA SER A 240 -28.39 -21.34 -11.41
C SER A 240 -28.74 -20.12 -10.56
N GLY A 241 -30.02 -19.75 -10.49
CA GLY A 241 -30.56 -18.55 -9.80
C GLY A 241 -30.44 -18.47 -8.27
N SER A 242 -29.47 -19.17 -7.66
CA SER A 242 -29.11 -18.96 -6.26
C SER A 242 -28.38 -17.62 -6.09
N THR A 243 -28.57 -16.96 -4.95
CA THR A 243 -27.86 -15.70 -4.65
C THR A 243 -26.61 -15.99 -3.85
N ALA A 244 -25.43 -15.73 -4.43
CA ALA A 244 -24.16 -15.80 -3.72
C ALA A 244 -23.90 -14.55 -2.87
N TRP A 245 -23.28 -14.71 -1.72
CA TRP A 245 -23.00 -13.61 -0.80
C TRP A 245 -21.72 -13.81 0.00
N VAL A 246 -21.19 -12.71 0.51
CA VAL A 246 -20.15 -12.63 1.54
C VAL A 246 -20.72 -11.88 2.75
N GLU A 247 -20.32 -12.26 3.95
CA GLU A 247 -20.80 -11.66 5.21
C GLU A 247 -19.64 -11.45 6.17
N LEU A 248 -19.48 -10.21 6.65
CA LEU A 248 -18.52 -9.86 7.71
C LEU A 248 -19.23 -9.97 9.05
N ARG A 249 -18.62 -10.72 9.98
CA ARG A 249 -19.19 -11.01 11.29
C ARG A 249 -18.23 -10.58 12.39
N PHE A 250 -18.76 -9.95 13.44
CA PHE A 250 -18.03 -9.61 14.65
C PHE A 250 -18.46 -10.50 15.80
N TYR A 251 -17.50 -10.86 16.64
CA TYR A 251 -17.70 -11.71 17.81
C TYR A 251 -17.14 -11.03 19.07
N ASP A 252 -17.78 -11.28 20.20
CA ASP A 252 -17.24 -10.89 21.51
C ASP A 252 -16.08 -11.79 21.95
N SER A 253 -15.51 -11.51 23.13
CA SER A 253 -14.42 -12.29 23.71
C SER A 253 -14.82 -13.72 24.12
N GLY A 254 -16.12 -14.00 24.24
CA GLY A 254 -16.68 -15.34 24.44
C GLY A 254 -16.89 -16.12 23.14
N GLY A 255 -16.65 -15.50 21.98
CA GLY A 255 -16.87 -16.09 20.67
C GLY A 255 -18.33 -16.06 20.18
N THR A 256 -19.20 -15.31 20.85
CA THR A 256 -20.60 -15.09 20.45
C THR A 256 -20.66 -14.03 19.36
N GLN A 257 -21.42 -14.28 18.29
CA GLN A 257 -21.62 -13.30 17.23
C GLN A 257 -22.45 -12.12 17.76
N VAL A 258 -21.91 -10.90 17.68
CA VAL A 258 -22.58 -9.67 18.12
C VAL A 258 -23.13 -8.84 16.97
N GLN A 259 -22.57 -8.98 15.76
CA GLN A 259 -23.02 -8.28 14.56
C GLN A 259 -22.62 -9.05 13.31
N ALA A 260 -23.43 -8.93 12.25
CA ALA A 260 -23.15 -9.48 10.93
C ALA A 260 -23.71 -8.57 9.84
N THR A 261 -22.90 -8.31 8.83
CA THR A 261 -23.28 -7.49 7.67
C THR A 261 -23.00 -8.27 6.40
N ARG A 262 -24.04 -8.38 5.55
CA ARG A 262 -24.02 -9.20 4.33
C ARG A 262 -23.96 -8.33 3.10
N SER A 263 -23.22 -8.81 2.10
CA SER A 263 -23.07 -8.23 0.79
C SER A 263 -23.36 -9.30 -0.27
N THR A 264 -24.40 -9.08 -1.08
CA THR A 264 -24.82 -10.03 -2.13
C THR A 264 -24.11 -9.75 -3.44
N LEU A 265 -23.66 -10.81 -4.11
CA LEU A 265 -23.05 -10.74 -5.43
C LEU A 265 -24.13 -10.78 -6.51
N ALA A 266 -24.21 -9.72 -7.32
CA ALA A 266 -24.99 -9.67 -8.55
C ALA A 266 -24.13 -10.11 -9.74
N ALA A 267 -23.79 -11.39 -9.82
CA ALA A 267 -22.84 -11.89 -10.81
C ALA A 267 -23.36 -11.79 -12.26
N PRO A 268 -22.55 -11.36 -13.24
CA PRO A 268 -22.91 -11.40 -14.66
C PRO A 268 -22.76 -12.80 -15.29
N GLY A 269 -22.23 -13.77 -14.56
CA GLY A 269 -21.97 -15.14 -15.03
C GLY A 269 -21.38 -16.02 -13.94
N THR A 270 -20.60 -17.04 -14.32
CA THR A 270 -19.97 -18.03 -13.40
C THR A 270 -18.46 -17.86 -13.24
N GLY A 271 -17.90 -16.74 -13.70
CA GLY A 271 -16.51 -16.38 -13.44
C GLY A 271 -16.23 -16.14 -11.96
N ALA A 272 -15.01 -15.79 -11.61
CA ALA A 272 -14.67 -15.34 -10.26
C ALA A 272 -14.86 -13.82 -10.16
N TYR A 273 -15.72 -13.38 -9.25
CA TYR A 273 -16.04 -11.97 -9.03
C TYR A 273 -15.73 -11.58 -7.60
N ARG A 274 -15.02 -10.47 -7.41
CA ARG A 274 -14.69 -9.96 -6.08
C ARG A 274 -15.93 -9.34 -5.45
N GLN A 275 -16.41 -9.92 -4.35
CA GLN A 275 -17.47 -9.33 -3.55
C GLN A 275 -16.88 -8.72 -2.28
N ILE A 276 -17.30 -7.48 -1.99
CA ILE A 276 -16.77 -6.66 -0.90
C ILE A 276 -17.87 -6.43 0.14
N VAL A 277 -17.48 -6.40 1.41
CA VAL A 277 -18.30 -6.04 2.56
C VAL A 277 -17.48 -5.17 3.52
N SER A 278 -18.07 -4.14 4.10
CA SER A 278 -17.46 -3.36 5.18
C SER A 278 -18.46 -3.06 6.28
N ASP A 279 -17.94 -2.91 7.50
CA ASP A 279 -18.74 -2.53 8.64
C ASP A 279 -17.86 -2.06 9.83
N ILE A 280 -18.45 -1.28 10.72
CA ILE A 280 -17.79 -0.80 11.94
C ILE A 280 -17.94 -1.86 13.04
N ALA A 281 -16.81 -2.26 13.63
CA ALA A 281 -16.81 -3.19 14.75
C ALA A 281 -17.62 -2.59 15.92
N PRO A 282 -18.70 -3.24 16.39
CA PRO A 282 -19.53 -2.70 17.46
C PRO A 282 -18.81 -2.70 18.81
N ALA A 283 -19.39 -1.98 19.78
CA ALA A 283 -18.96 -2.08 21.16
C ALA A 283 -19.00 -3.54 21.65
N GLY A 284 -17.91 -4.00 22.26
CA GLY A 284 -17.76 -5.37 22.74
C GLY A 284 -17.23 -6.38 21.71
N ALA A 285 -17.06 -5.99 20.43
CA ALA A 285 -16.39 -6.82 19.45
C ALA A 285 -14.90 -7.02 19.82
N ALA A 286 -14.45 -8.26 19.77
CA ALA A 286 -13.07 -8.67 20.05
C ALA A 286 -12.40 -9.36 18.85
N THR A 287 -13.16 -10.11 18.04
CA THR A 287 -12.66 -10.74 16.80
C THR A 287 -13.67 -10.61 15.66
N CYS A 288 -13.24 -10.88 14.43
CA CYS A 288 -14.13 -10.93 13.26
C CYS A 288 -13.86 -12.14 12.36
N SER A 289 -14.77 -12.45 11.44
CA SER A 289 -14.66 -13.54 10.45
C SER A 289 -15.42 -13.18 9.19
N LEU A 290 -15.02 -13.78 8.06
CA LEU A 290 -15.86 -13.83 6.87
C LEU A 290 -16.64 -15.14 6.80
N ALA A 291 -17.85 -15.04 6.27
CA ALA A 291 -18.68 -16.16 5.84
C ALA A 291 -19.12 -15.96 4.39
N VAL A 292 -19.36 -17.06 3.69
CA VAL A 292 -19.85 -17.07 2.31
C VAL A 292 -20.97 -18.10 2.19
N GLY A 293 -21.90 -17.86 1.28
CA GLY A 293 -22.99 -18.79 1.09
C GLY A 293 -23.82 -18.56 -0.15
N LEU A 294 -24.83 -19.41 -0.27
CA LEU A 294 -25.85 -19.38 -1.30
C LEU A 294 -27.23 -19.34 -0.64
N ASP A 295 -28.06 -18.38 -1.06
CA ASP A 295 -29.48 -18.36 -0.72
C ASP A 295 -30.29 -19.09 -1.80
N SER A 296 -31.21 -19.96 -1.37
CA SER A 296 -32.04 -20.83 -2.22
C SER A 296 -31.29 -21.72 -3.26
N PRO A 297 -30.14 -22.35 -2.92
CA PRO A 297 -29.50 -23.29 -3.83
C PRO A 297 -30.25 -24.62 -3.88
N THR A 298 -30.07 -25.36 -4.98
CA THR A 298 -30.42 -26.79 -5.06
C THR A 298 -29.23 -27.65 -4.61
N ALA A 299 -29.50 -28.89 -4.20
CA ALA A 299 -28.46 -29.87 -3.91
C ALA A 299 -27.43 -29.97 -5.06
N ALA A 300 -26.18 -30.24 -4.70
CA ALA A 300 -25.00 -30.32 -5.59
C ALA A 300 -24.57 -29.02 -6.28
N GLN A 301 -25.21 -27.88 -6.03
CA GLN A 301 -24.66 -26.59 -6.46
C GLN A 301 -23.34 -26.31 -5.74
N VAL A 302 -22.43 -25.63 -6.45
CA VAL A 302 -21.08 -25.35 -5.99
C VAL A 302 -20.82 -23.85 -5.99
N LEU A 303 -20.31 -23.35 -4.87
CA LEU A 303 -19.70 -22.02 -4.75
C LEU A 303 -18.21 -22.23 -4.48
N ARG A 304 -17.34 -21.65 -5.33
CA ARG A 304 -15.89 -21.66 -5.09
C ARG A 304 -15.45 -20.29 -4.62
N VAL A 305 -14.50 -20.26 -3.70
CA VAL A 305 -13.96 -19.02 -3.15
C VAL A 305 -12.45 -19.01 -3.07
N ASP A 306 -11.87 -17.83 -3.21
CA ASP A 306 -10.44 -17.56 -3.13
C ASP A 306 -10.20 -16.11 -2.68
N THR A 307 -8.97 -15.79 -2.29
CA THR A 307 -8.47 -14.49 -1.84
C THR A 307 -9.36 -13.87 -0.76
N ALA A 308 -9.49 -14.56 0.37
CA ALA A 308 -10.19 -14.04 1.53
C ALA A 308 -9.33 -13.01 2.28
N VAL A 309 -9.85 -11.80 2.40
CA VAL A 309 -9.14 -10.68 3.03
C VAL A 309 -10.01 -10.02 4.07
N ILE A 310 -9.44 -9.78 5.25
CA ILE A 310 -9.99 -8.88 6.27
C ILE A 310 -8.89 -7.90 6.66
N ARG A 311 -9.19 -6.61 6.66
CA ARG A 311 -8.25 -5.57 7.11
C ARG A 311 -8.98 -4.36 7.68
N PRO A 312 -8.32 -3.52 8.50
CA PRO A 312 -8.83 -2.19 8.81
C PRO A 312 -9.07 -1.41 7.51
N MET A 313 -10.19 -0.70 7.43
CA MET A 313 -10.53 0.09 6.26
C MET A 313 -9.62 1.30 6.14
N VAL A 314 -9.08 1.54 4.94
CA VAL A 314 -8.49 2.83 4.57
C VAL A 314 -9.63 3.71 4.06
N PRO A 315 -9.97 4.83 4.73
CA PRO A 315 -11.09 5.66 4.32
C PRO A 315 -10.97 6.10 2.86
N VAL A 316 -12.10 6.25 2.16
CA VAL A 316 -12.08 6.77 0.77
C VAL A 316 -11.52 8.18 0.67
N MET A 317 -11.56 8.94 1.75
CA MET A 317 -10.95 10.26 1.86
C MET A 317 -10.49 10.43 3.29
N ALA A 318 -9.26 10.90 3.49
CA ALA A 318 -8.73 11.12 4.83
C ALA A 318 -9.66 12.04 5.65
N GLY A 319 -10.04 11.59 6.85
CA GLY A 319 -10.93 12.33 7.74
C GLY A 319 -12.42 12.27 7.39
N THR A 320 -12.83 11.50 6.38
CA THR A 320 -14.25 11.32 6.08
C THR A 320 -15.00 10.65 7.23
N VAL A 321 -16.20 11.14 7.52
CA VAL A 321 -17.15 10.50 8.45
C VAL A 321 -18.09 9.51 7.75
N VAL A 322 -18.00 9.41 6.42
CA VAL A 322 -18.82 8.50 5.62
C VAL A 322 -18.19 7.11 5.62
N PRO A 323 -18.84 6.07 6.18
CA PRO A 323 -18.35 4.71 6.13
C PRO A 323 -18.24 4.20 4.70
N TYR A 324 -17.34 3.25 4.46
CA TYR A 324 -17.10 2.73 3.11
C TYR A 324 -18.37 2.21 2.44
N ALA A 325 -19.24 1.52 3.19
CA ALA A 325 -20.52 1.02 2.68
C ALA A 325 -21.43 2.10 2.06
N SER A 326 -21.40 3.32 2.61
CA SER A 326 -22.16 4.46 2.11
C SER A 326 -21.42 5.26 1.04
N ALA A 327 -20.11 5.04 0.91
CA ALA A 327 -19.24 5.73 -0.03
C ALA A 327 -19.08 5.00 -1.37
N SER A 328 -18.90 3.68 -1.34
CA SER A 328 -18.56 2.84 -2.50
C SER A 328 -19.72 2.00 -3.04
N PHE A 329 -20.79 1.85 -2.24
CA PHE A 329 -21.98 1.09 -2.62
C PHE A 329 -21.75 -0.40 -2.90
N GLU A 330 -20.63 -0.98 -2.45
CA GLU A 330 -20.27 -2.37 -2.75
C GLU A 330 -21.28 -3.39 -2.22
N GLN A 331 -21.93 -3.11 -1.09
CA GLN A 331 -22.85 -4.05 -0.43
C GLN A 331 -24.33 -3.70 -0.55
N SER A 332 -24.67 -2.44 -0.84
CA SER A 332 -26.06 -1.98 -0.98
C SER A 332 -26.09 -0.55 -1.55
N ALA A 333 -27.26 0.10 -1.55
CA ALA A 333 -27.38 1.53 -1.80
C ALA A 333 -26.78 2.41 -0.67
N GLY A 334 -26.10 1.82 0.33
CA GLY A 334 -25.37 2.57 1.35
C GLY A 334 -26.27 3.38 2.30
N GLY A 335 -27.54 3.00 2.40
CA GLY A 335 -28.56 3.75 3.15
C GLY A 335 -29.02 5.05 2.48
N TRP A 336 -28.61 5.30 1.23
CA TRP A 336 -29.08 6.46 0.48
C TRP A 336 -30.55 6.29 0.11
N THR A 337 -31.33 7.36 0.26
CA THR A 337 -32.77 7.36 0.01
C THR A 337 -33.17 8.57 -0.83
N VAL A 338 -34.21 8.40 -1.65
CA VAL A 338 -34.84 9.52 -2.38
C VAL A 338 -35.81 10.20 -1.42
N THR A 339 -35.51 11.45 -1.06
CA THR A 339 -36.30 12.22 -0.08
C THR A 339 -37.38 13.08 -0.74
N SER A 340 -37.27 13.35 -2.04
CA SER A 340 -38.26 14.08 -2.84
C SER A 340 -38.11 13.79 -4.34
N GLY A 341 -39.20 13.95 -5.10
CA GLY A 341 -39.23 13.71 -6.55
C GLY A 341 -39.57 12.26 -6.92
N VAL A 342 -39.33 11.90 -8.18
CA VAL A 342 -39.72 10.58 -8.74
C VAL A 342 -38.52 9.67 -9.04
N ALA A 343 -37.31 10.12 -8.74
CA ALA A 343 -36.13 9.29 -8.94
C ALA A 343 -36.19 8.04 -8.05
N THR A 344 -35.41 7.04 -8.44
CA THR A 344 -35.11 5.84 -7.67
C THR A 344 -33.62 5.76 -7.44
N ALA A 345 -33.21 5.17 -6.31
CA ALA A 345 -31.81 4.95 -5.98
C ALA A 345 -31.63 3.48 -5.57
N ALA A 346 -30.70 2.79 -6.23
CA ALA A 346 -30.37 1.40 -5.97
C ALA A 346 -28.87 1.17 -6.20
N ARG A 347 -28.29 0.07 -5.71
CA ARG A 347 -26.94 -0.33 -6.13
C ARG A 347 -26.95 -0.70 -7.62
N SER A 348 -25.89 -0.37 -8.36
CA SER A 348 -25.71 -0.79 -9.74
C SER A 348 -25.66 -2.32 -9.85
N THR A 349 -26.17 -2.86 -10.95
CA THR A 349 -26.14 -4.30 -11.24
C THR A 349 -26.12 -4.54 -12.75
N PRO A 350 -25.47 -5.60 -13.25
CA PRO A 350 -24.67 -6.59 -12.51
C PRO A 350 -23.31 -6.06 -12.02
N TRP A 351 -22.52 -6.91 -11.37
CA TRP A 351 -21.14 -6.63 -10.97
C TRP A 351 -20.33 -6.08 -12.15
N GLY A 352 -19.59 -4.99 -11.92
CA GLY A 352 -18.77 -4.36 -12.95
C GLY A 352 -19.55 -3.57 -14.01
N ALA A 353 -20.87 -3.39 -13.86
CA ALA A 353 -21.67 -2.58 -14.79
C ALA A 353 -21.23 -1.11 -14.79
N ALA A 354 -20.95 -0.57 -13.61
CA ALA A 354 -20.35 0.73 -13.42
C ALA A 354 -19.81 0.93 -12.01
N SER A 355 -18.57 1.37 -11.91
CA SER A 355 -17.92 1.83 -10.69
C SER A 355 -16.83 2.86 -11.03
N TYR A 356 -16.50 3.70 -10.07
CA TYR A 356 -15.27 4.49 -10.02
C TYR A 356 -14.26 3.79 -9.11
N ALA A 357 -14.70 3.32 -7.94
CA ALA A 357 -13.95 2.49 -7.02
C ALA A 357 -14.68 1.16 -6.81
N GLY A 358 -13.94 0.06 -6.63
CA GLY A 358 -14.56 -1.25 -6.42
C GLY A 358 -15.26 -1.80 -7.67
N SER A 359 -16.47 -2.32 -7.53
CA SER A 359 -17.21 -3.06 -8.56
C SER A 359 -18.67 -2.64 -8.71
N TYR A 360 -19.18 -1.82 -7.79
CA TYR A 360 -20.52 -1.27 -7.80
C TYR A 360 -20.50 0.27 -7.67
N SER A 361 -21.68 0.87 -7.81
CA SER A 361 -21.93 2.30 -7.56
C SER A 361 -23.41 2.48 -7.23
N LEU A 362 -23.84 3.67 -6.82
CA LEU A 362 -25.25 4.02 -6.70
C LEU A 362 -25.83 4.34 -8.07
N ALA A 363 -26.83 3.56 -8.48
CA ALA A 363 -27.66 3.81 -9.63
C ALA A 363 -28.86 4.72 -9.31
N VAL A 364 -28.88 5.93 -9.87
CA VAL A 364 -30.00 6.86 -9.74
C VAL A 364 -30.70 7.01 -11.09
N ALA A 365 -32.00 6.73 -11.13
CA ALA A 365 -32.80 6.81 -12.35
C ALA A 365 -34.09 7.62 -12.13
N SER A 366 -34.41 8.53 -13.05
CA SER A 366 -35.64 9.32 -13.05
C SER A 366 -36.52 8.96 -14.24
N ALA A 367 -37.78 8.63 -13.99
CA ALA A 367 -38.75 8.35 -15.04
C ALA A 367 -39.23 9.62 -15.77
N THR A 368 -39.09 10.80 -15.15
CA THR A 368 -39.53 12.08 -15.72
C THR A 368 -38.42 13.12 -15.77
N ALA A 369 -38.58 14.12 -16.64
CA ALA A 369 -37.70 15.28 -16.75
C ALA A 369 -37.98 16.31 -15.63
N THR A 370 -37.82 15.90 -14.38
CA THR A 370 -38.09 16.72 -13.19
C THR A 370 -36.94 16.65 -12.19
N SER A 371 -36.97 17.53 -11.19
CA SER A 371 -36.02 17.47 -10.09
C SER A 371 -36.33 16.32 -9.12
N SER A 372 -35.30 15.71 -8.57
CA SER A 372 -35.39 14.77 -7.44
C SER A 372 -34.24 15.02 -6.47
N THR A 373 -34.46 14.71 -5.21
CA THR A 373 -33.49 14.83 -4.13
C THR A 373 -33.23 13.45 -3.54
N TRP A 374 -31.96 13.09 -3.40
CA TRP A 374 -31.54 11.91 -2.66
C TRP A 374 -30.48 12.28 -1.62
N ARG A 375 -30.45 11.54 -0.52
CA ARG A 375 -29.67 11.89 0.66
C ARG A 375 -29.03 10.65 1.27
N SER A 376 -27.81 10.82 1.77
CA SER A 376 -27.10 9.81 2.57
C SER A 376 -27.78 9.58 3.93
N PRO A 377 -27.36 8.55 4.68
CA PRO A 377 -27.61 8.48 6.11
C PRO A 377 -27.05 9.69 6.88
N LEU A 378 -27.46 9.81 8.14
CA LEU A 378 -26.90 10.79 9.07
C LEU A 378 -25.57 10.27 9.65
N PHE A 379 -24.52 11.08 9.55
CA PHE A 379 -23.20 10.77 10.10
C PHE A 379 -22.91 11.66 11.30
N ASN A 380 -22.35 11.09 12.37
CA ASN A 380 -21.93 11.84 13.54
C ASN A 380 -20.65 12.63 13.23
N LEU A 381 -20.58 13.87 13.74
CA LEU A 381 -19.43 14.74 13.57
C LEU A 381 -18.76 15.02 14.92
N SER A 382 -17.43 15.08 14.94
CA SER A 382 -16.66 15.45 16.14
C SER A 382 -16.42 16.97 16.16
N ASN A 383 -16.93 17.65 17.18
CA ASN A 383 -16.78 19.10 17.41
C ASN A 383 -17.09 20.00 16.19
N PRO A 384 -18.19 19.78 15.44
CA PRO A 384 -18.36 20.39 14.11
C PRO A 384 -18.64 21.89 14.13
N VAL A 385 -19.13 22.46 15.23
CA VAL A 385 -19.67 23.83 15.25
C VAL A 385 -18.62 24.85 14.78
N GLY A 386 -18.96 25.62 13.75
CA GLY A 386 -18.07 26.63 13.17
C GLY A 386 -16.96 26.07 12.27
N GLN A 387 -16.82 24.76 12.15
CA GLN A 387 -15.90 24.13 11.20
C GLN A 387 -16.50 24.14 9.80
N ASN A 388 -15.65 24.30 8.79
CA ASN A 388 -16.01 24.11 7.39
C ASN A 388 -15.91 22.63 7.04
N PHE A 389 -16.91 22.08 6.36
CA PHE A 389 -16.89 20.70 5.85
C PHE A 389 -17.02 20.68 4.34
N ARG A 390 -16.36 19.71 3.71
CA ARG A 390 -16.48 19.40 2.29
C ARG A 390 -17.26 18.12 2.11
N ALA A 391 -18.29 18.17 1.30
CA ALA A 391 -18.93 16.97 0.76
C ALA A 391 -18.46 16.75 -0.68
N GLN A 392 -18.22 15.50 -1.04
CA GLN A 392 -17.86 15.07 -2.38
C GLN A 392 -18.74 13.90 -2.81
N ILE A 393 -19.08 13.89 -4.10
CA ILE A 393 -19.57 12.71 -4.82
C ILE A 393 -18.81 12.60 -6.14
N VAL A 394 -18.69 11.40 -6.70
CA VAL A 394 -18.16 11.18 -8.05
C VAL A 394 -19.28 10.62 -8.92
N CYS A 395 -19.65 11.34 -9.99
CA CYS A 395 -20.82 11.03 -10.80
C CYS A 395 -20.48 10.78 -12.27
N LYS A 396 -21.23 9.89 -12.92
CA LYS A 396 -21.16 9.64 -14.36
C LYS A 396 -22.57 9.56 -14.95
N LEU A 397 -22.78 10.21 -16.10
CA LEU A 397 -24.02 10.06 -16.85
C LEU A 397 -24.10 8.65 -17.45
N ASN A 398 -25.24 7.97 -17.26
CA ASN A 398 -25.49 6.67 -17.88
C ASN A 398 -26.41 6.79 -19.11
N ALA A 399 -27.57 7.42 -18.94
CA ALA A 399 -28.55 7.60 -20.01
C ALA A 399 -29.32 8.92 -19.87
N GLY A 400 -29.90 9.40 -20.97
CA GLY A 400 -30.66 10.64 -21.00
C GLY A 400 -29.78 11.85 -20.70
N SER A 401 -30.28 12.77 -19.88
CA SER A 401 -29.55 13.97 -19.46
C SER A 401 -29.91 14.39 -18.04
N TRP A 402 -28.93 14.95 -17.33
CA TRP A 402 -29.10 15.63 -16.06
C TRP A 402 -28.54 17.04 -16.21
N THR A 403 -29.44 18.03 -16.31
CA THR A 403 -29.06 19.42 -16.60
C THR A 403 -28.23 20.01 -15.48
N THR A 404 -28.57 19.67 -14.24
CA THR A 404 -27.81 20.03 -13.05
C THR A 404 -27.79 18.90 -12.02
N VAL A 405 -26.65 18.72 -11.38
CA VAL A 405 -26.47 17.93 -10.16
C VAL A 405 -25.91 18.88 -9.10
N THR A 406 -26.69 19.14 -8.05
CA THR A 406 -26.29 20.05 -6.96
C THR A 406 -25.92 19.24 -5.74
N VAL A 407 -24.70 19.38 -5.25
CA VAL A 407 -24.22 18.75 -4.01
C VAL A 407 -24.41 19.72 -2.86
N LYS A 408 -24.95 19.25 -1.74
CA LYS A 408 -25.26 20.02 -0.52
C LYS A 408 -24.85 19.25 0.73
N ILE A 409 -24.74 19.98 1.84
CA ILE A 409 -24.58 19.41 3.19
C ILE A 409 -25.82 19.78 4.00
N HIS A 410 -26.49 18.77 4.55
CA HIS A 410 -27.66 18.92 5.38
C HIS A 410 -27.28 18.70 6.85
N TRP A 411 -27.61 19.67 7.72
CA TRP A 411 -27.15 19.71 9.10
C TRP A 411 -28.22 19.28 10.09
N TYR A 412 -27.80 18.56 11.13
CA TYR A 412 -28.70 18.06 12.15
C TYR A 412 -28.08 18.22 13.55
N SER A 413 -28.96 18.39 14.54
CA SER A 413 -28.56 18.40 15.95
C SER A 413 -28.25 16.99 16.47
N ALA A 414 -27.75 16.87 17.70
CA ALA A 414 -27.50 15.58 18.35
C ALA A 414 -28.78 14.74 18.48
N ALA A 415 -29.93 15.40 18.68
CA ALA A 415 -31.26 14.80 18.71
C ALA A 415 -31.85 14.55 17.31
N SER A 416 -31.05 14.72 16.25
CA SER A 416 -31.45 14.59 14.83
C SER A 416 -32.53 15.59 14.39
N ALA A 417 -32.63 16.75 15.03
CA ALA A 417 -33.48 17.84 14.54
C ALA A 417 -32.82 18.51 13.33
N ASP A 418 -33.60 18.82 12.29
CA ASP A 418 -33.15 19.54 11.09
C ASP A 418 -32.69 20.96 11.46
N LEU A 419 -31.46 21.33 11.06
CA LEU A 419 -30.85 22.65 11.25
C LEU A 419 -30.71 23.43 9.93
N GLY A 420 -31.23 22.87 8.83
CA GLY A 420 -31.18 23.41 7.49
C GLY A 420 -30.14 22.73 6.59
N VAL A 421 -30.17 23.14 5.33
CA VAL A 421 -29.28 22.65 4.27
C VAL A 421 -28.44 23.79 3.71
N SER A 422 -27.20 23.50 3.34
CA SER A 422 -26.33 24.47 2.67
C SER A 422 -26.86 24.84 1.28
N THR A 423 -26.41 25.99 0.75
CA THR A 423 -26.73 26.42 -0.61
C THR A 423 -26.32 25.38 -1.66
N GLY A 424 -25.15 24.75 -1.45
CA GLY A 424 -24.57 23.77 -2.33
C GLY A 424 -23.88 24.35 -3.57
N THR A 425 -23.28 23.45 -4.35
CA THR A 425 -22.65 23.77 -5.63
C THR A 425 -23.35 22.99 -6.74
N ALA A 426 -23.80 23.68 -7.79
CA ALA A 426 -24.46 23.07 -8.94
C ALA A 426 -23.44 22.78 -10.07
N TYR A 427 -23.47 21.56 -10.58
CA TYR A 427 -22.62 21.10 -11.67
C TYR A 427 -23.45 20.69 -12.87
N ALA A 428 -22.97 20.97 -14.08
CA ALA A 428 -23.42 20.28 -15.27
C ALA A 428 -22.79 18.89 -15.30
N LEU A 429 -23.55 17.85 -15.64
CA LEU A 429 -23.04 16.48 -15.76
C LEU A 429 -22.92 16.10 -17.25
N PRO A 430 -21.73 16.25 -17.86
CA PRO A 430 -21.53 15.85 -19.25
C PRO A 430 -21.44 14.31 -19.38
N GLY A 431 -21.58 13.82 -20.62
CA GLY A 431 -21.46 12.40 -20.92
C GLY A 431 -20.02 11.87 -20.93
N GLY A 432 -19.86 10.56 -20.78
CA GLY A 432 -18.64 9.82 -21.12
C GLY A 432 -17.72 9.47 -19.93
N SER A 433 -17.53 10.36 -18.97
CA SER A 433 -16.54 10.20 -17.89
C SER A 433 -17.15 10.29 -16.49
N TRP A 434 -16.34 9.95 -15.47
CA TRP A 434 -16.63 10.21 -14.05
C TRP A 434 -16.14 11.61 -13.68
N PHE A 435 -16.95 12.35 -12.92
CA PHE A 435 -16.67 13.72 -12.49
C PHE A 435 -16.81 13.83 -10.98
N ALA A 436 -15.74 14.27 -10.32
CA ALA A 436 -15.80 14.66 -8.91
C ALA A 436 -16.53 15.99 -8.77
N MET A 437 -17.49 16.04 -7.85
CA MET A 437 -18.34 17.20 -7.56
C MET A 437 -18.27 17.47 -6.06
N THR A 438 -17.94 18.70 -5.68
CA THR A 438 -17.70 19.07 -4.28
C THR A 438 -18.53 20.26 -3.84
N THR A 439 -18.76 20.38 -2.54
CA THR A 439 -19.30 21.61 -1.95
C THR A 439 -18.74 21.78 -0.56
N ASP A 440 -18.49 23.03 -0.19
CA ASP A 440 -18.01 23.39 1.14
C ASP A 440 -19.11 24.15 1.87
N ALA A 441 -19.31 23.83 3.14
CA ALA A 441 -20.23 24.59 3.99
C ALA A 441 -19.78 24.58 5.45
N VAL A 442 -19.96 25.72 6.11
CA VAL A 442 -19.73 25.87 7.55
C VAL A 442 -20.88 25.27 8.33
N ALA A 443 -20.56 24.41 9.29
CA ALA A 443 -21.54 23.79 10.16
C ALA A 443 -22.18 24.86 11.09
N PRO A 444 -23.52 24.99 11.09
CA PRO A 444 -24.22 25.95 11.95
C PRO A 444 -24.10 25.58 13.44
N ALA A 445 -24.52 26.51 14.30
CA ALA A 445 -24.58 26.27 15.74
C ALA A 445 -25.43 25.04 16.07
N SER A 446 -25.03 24.30 17.12
CA SER A 446 -25.70 23.07 17.58
C SER A 446 -25.65 21.87 16.62
N THR A 447 -24.87 21.96 15.54
CA THR A 447 -24.61 20.80 14.67
C THR A 447 -23.92 19.70 15.47
N ALA A 448 -24.37 18.47 15.26
CA ALA A 448 -23.68 17.26 15.73
C ALA A 448 -23.67 16.14 14.69
N LYS A 449 -24.54 16.23 13.67
CA LYS A 449 -24.66 15.27 12.59
C LYS A 449 -24.82 15.98 11.26
N ALA A 450 -24.46 15.31 10.18
CA ALA A 450 -24.69 15.79 8.83
C ALA A 450 -25.01 14.66 7.86
N ALA A 451 -25.62 15.01 6.74
CA ALA A 451 -25.81 14.14 5.60
C ALA A 451 -25.42 14.87 4.31
N ILE A 452 -24.96 14.10 3.32
CA ILE A 452 -24.76 14.59 1.96
C ILE A 452 -26.13 14.57 1.27
N GLU A 453 -26.53 15.70 0.72
CA GLU A 453 -27.77 15.83 -0.05
C GLU A 453 -27.45 16.18 -1.49
N VAL A 454 -28.09 15.48 -2.43
CA VAL A 454 -27.90 15.70 -3.86
C VAL A 454 -29.24 16.03 -4.49
N VAL A 455 -29.30 17.13 -5.23
CA VAL A 455 -30.45 17.55 -6.01
C VAL A 455 -30.11 17.43 -7.49
N GLY A 456 -30.68 16.43 -8.15
CA GLY A 456 -30.55 16.25 -9.60
C GLY A 456 -31.76 16.80 -10.34
N VAL A 457 -31.53 17.45 -11.49
CA VAL A 457 -32.58 17.85 -12.44
C VAL A 457 -32.43 17.03 -13.70
N ALA A 458 -33.33 16.05 -13.91
CA ALA A 458 -33.36 15.29 -15.14
C ALA A 458 -33.85 16.17 -16.31
N GLY A 459 -33.08 16.25 -17.39
CA GLY A 459 -33.44 17.00 -18.59
C GLY A 459 -34.29 16.20 -19.58
N ALA A 460 -34.46 14.90 -19.37
CA ALA A 460 -35.23 14.00 -20.21
C ALA A 460 -35.95 12.94 -19.36
N VAL A 461 -36.96 12.29 -19.95
CA VAL A 461 -37.55 11.06 -19.39
C VAL A 461 -36.52 9.93 -19.44
N SER A 462 -36.58 9.01 -18.47
CA SER A 462 -35.67 7.86 -18.35
C SER A 462 -34.17 8.25 -18.24
N SER A 463 -33.88 9.41 -17.65
CA SER A 463 -32.50 9.80 -17.33
C SER A 463 -31.93 8.98 -16.19
N SER A 464 -30.68 8.56 -16.29
CA SER A 464 -29.97 7.87 -15.21
C SER A 464 -28.51 8.30 -15.09
N LEU A 465 -28.01 8.34 -13.86
CA LEU A 465 -26.62 8.65 -13.53
C LEU A 465 -26.14 7.68 -12.45
N TRP A 466 -24.85 7.36 -12.50
CA TRP A 466 -24.13 6.56 -11.52
C TRP A 466 -23.36 7.49 -10.57
N MET A 467 -23.37 7.18 -9.28
CA MET A 467 -22.70 7.95 -8.23
C MET A 467 -21.86 7.02 -7.36
N ASP A 468 -20.62 7.39 -7.08
CA ASP A 468 -19.65 6.59 -6.34
C ASP A 468 -18.71 7.50 -5.52
N TYR A 469 -17.84 6.91 -4.70
CA TYR A 469 -16.77 7.55 -3.95
C TYR A 469 -17.21 8.80 -3.19
N THR A 470 -18.28 8.66 -2.39
CA THR A 470 -18.83 9.80 -1.64
C THR A 470 -18.12 10.00 -0.32
N ALA A 471 -17.84 11.25 0.06
CA ALA A 471 -17.15 11.56 1.30
C ALA A 471 -17.64 12.88 1.92
N LEU A 472 -17.52 13.01 3.24
CA LEU A 472 -17.82 14.20 4.02
C LEU A 472 -16.76 14.36 5.10
N TRP A 473 -15.97 15.42 5.06
CA TRP A 473 -14.84 15.63 5.99
C TRP A 473 -14.65 17.10 6.32
N PRO A 474 -14.02 17.44 7.46
CA PRO A 474 -13.67 18.82 7.76
C PRO A 474 -12.62 19.35 6.77
N VAL A 475 -12.84 20.56 6.24
CA VAL A 475 -11.87 21.24 5.38
C VAL A 475 -10.74 21.76 6.26
N LEU A 476 -9.60 21.10 6.15
CA LEU A 476 -8.34 21.53 6.74
C LEU A 476 -7.49 22.24 5.68
N PRO A 477 -6.47 23.04 6.07
CA PRO A 477 -5.52 23.58 5.12
C PRO A 477 -4.91 22.46 4.26
N LEU A 478 -5.00 22.62 2.93
CA LEU A 478 -4.42 21.68 1.95
C LEU A 478 -2.91 21.51 2.12
N THR A 479 -2.28 22.55 2.66
CA THR A 479 -0.89 22.58 3.07
C THR A 479 -0.84 23.15 4.49
N ALA A 480 -0.28 22.40 5.43
CA ALA A 480 0.06 22.88 6.76
C ALA A 480 1.53 22.60 7.03
N VAL A 481 2.18 23.48 7.77
CA VAL A 481 3.56 23.30 8.20
C VAL A 481 3.62 23.57 9.70
N THR A 482 4.48 22.82 10.39
CA THR A 482 4.70 22.96 11.82
C THR A 482 6.20 22.84 12.10
N GLU A 483 6.73 23.81 12.82
CA GLU A 483 8.09 23.86 13.33
C GLU A 483 8.28 22.96 14.55
N HIS A 484 9.47 22.36 14.65
CA HIS A 484 9.91 21.56 15.78
C HIS A 484 11.29 22.04 16.23
N ASP A 485 11.35 23.23 16.82
CA ASP A 485 12.58 23.95 17.19
C ASP A 485 13.56 23.07 18.01
N VAL A 486 13.04 22.36 19.02
CA VAL A 486 13.84 21.51 19.91
C VAL A 486 14.58 20.39 19.18
N SER A 487 14.01 19.89 18.09
CA SER A 487 14.59 18.81 17.27
C SER A 487 15.13 19.32 15.91
N ALA A 488 15.06 20.64 15.70
CA ALA A 488 15.49 21.35 14.50
C ALA A 488 14.94 20.76 13.19
N TYR A 489 13.64 20.51 13.08
CA TYR A 489 13.04 20.07 11.81
C TYR A 489 11.65 20.67 11.61
N ALA A 490 11.14 20.58 10.39
CA ALA A 490 9.79 21.00 10.07
C ALA A 490 8.95 19.82 9.59
N THR A 491 7.68 19.79 9.98
CA THR A 491 6.69 18.84 9.47
C THR A 491 5.79 19.53 8.46
N LEU A 492 5.83 19.11 7.20
CA LEU A 492 4.91 19.52 6.14
C LEU A 492 3.80 18.48 5.99
N THR A 493 2.54 18.90 6.17
CA THR A 493 1.36 18.06 5.90
C THR A 493 0.64 18.53 4.64
N LEU A 494 0.52 17.66 3.66
CA LEU A 494 -0.21 17.85 2.42
C LEU A 494 -1.47 16.99 2.41
N ARG A 495 -2.63 17.58 2.13
CA ARG A 495 -3.93 16.90 2.19
C ARG A 495 -4.64 16.94 0.85
N GLU A 496 -5.56 16.02 0.61
CA GLU A 496 -6.34 15.94 -0.63
C GLU A 496 -5.42 15.94 -1.87
N LEU A 497 -4.36 15.13 -1.82
CA LEU A 497 -3.48 14.92 -2.97
C LEU A 497 -4.15 13.96 -3.97
N PRO A 498 -4.02 14.20 -5.28
CA PRO A 498 -4.50 13.26 -6.28
C PRO A 498 -3.58 12.02 -6.31
N VAL A 499 -4.10 10.85 -5.94
CA VAL A 499 -3.37 9.57 -6.06
C VAL A 499 -3.05 9.29 -7.54
N ASP A 500 -1.95 8.59 -7.80
CA ASP A 500 -1.39 8.27 -9.12
C ASP A 500 -0.79 9.45 -9.90
N TYR A 501 -0.76 10.64 -9.29
CA TYR A 501 0.00 11.78 -9.79
C TYR A 501 1.43 11.73 -9.27
N LEU A 502 2.29 12.63 -9.74
CA LEU A 502 3.67 12.79 -9.27
C LEU A 502 3.81 14.08 -8.46
N ILE A 503 4.71 14.10 -7.49
CA ILE A 503 4.95 15.25 -6.61
C ILE A 503 6.43 15.63 -6.57
N THR A 504 6.69 16.93 -6.62
CA THR A 504 7.99 17.51 -6.29
C THR A 504 7.79 18.52 -5.16
N VAL A 505 8.64 18.45 -4.14
CA VAL A 505 8.53 19.33 -2.96
C VAL A 505 9.81 20.14 -2.83
N TYR A 506 9.68 21.45 -2.79
CA TYR A 506 10.78 22.38 -2.57
C TYR A 506 10.63 23.09 -1.24
N ARG A 507 11.74 23.26 -0.55
CA ARG A 507 11.92 24.30 0.45
C ARG A 507 12.39 25.57 -0.24
N VAL A 508 11.81 26.71 0.13
CA VAL A 508 12.10 28.01 -0.49
C VAL A 508 12.51 29.02 0.57
N THR A 509 13.69 29.61 0.37
CA THR A 509 14.25 30.67 1.21
C THR A 509 13.84 32.07 0.72
N PRO A 510 14.08 33.15 1.48
CA PRO A 510 13.57 34.49 1.15
C PRO A 510 14.15 35.09 -0.15
N ASP A 511 15.31 34.60 -0.58
CA ASP A 511 15.95 34.92 -1.86
C ASP A 511 15.30 34.22 -3.07
N GLY A 512 14.34 33.33 -2.83
CA GLY A 512 13.63 32.55 -3.85
C GLY A 512 14.34 31.28 -4.28
N THR A 513 15.47 30.92 -3.65
CA THR A 513 16.19 29.67 -3.94
C THR A 513 15.31 28.48 -3.58
N ARG A 514 15.21 27.49 -4.49
CA ARG A 514 14.40 26.28 -4.33
C ARG A 514 15.29 25.07 -4.11
N THR A 515 15.22 24.46 -2.94
CA THR A 515 15.96 23.24 -2.60
C THR A 515 14.98 22.07 -2.47
N PRO A 516 15.12 20.97 -3.23
CA PRO A 516 14.22 19.83 -3.09
C PRO A 516 14.26 19.23 -1.68
N VAL A 517 13.11 18.83 -1.14
CA VAL A 517 13.00 18.20 0.18
C VAL A 517 13.27 16.70 0.05
N ARG A 518 13.86 16.09 1.08
CA ARG A 518 14.14 14.66 1.11
C ARG A 518 12.89 13.85 1.46
N GLY A 519 12.71 12.74 0.77
CA GLY A 519 11.67 11.74 0.97
C GLY A 519 12.23 10.33 1.22
N PRO A 520 11.37 9.30 1.26
CA PRO A 520 11.75 7.93 1.65
C PRO A 520 12.73 7.23 0.71
N ALA A 521 12.81 7.64 -0.55
CA ALA A 521 13.63 7.01 -1.59
C ALA A 521 14.73 7.93 -2.18
N GLY A 522 14.86 9.16 -1.67
CA GLY A 522 15.75 10.17 -2.21
C GLY A 522 15.18 11.56 -1.99
N LEU A 523 15.32 12.47 -2.96
CA LEU A 523 14.61 13.74 -2.97
C LEU A 523 13.20 13.55 -3.54
N TYR A 524 12.21 14.26 -3.00
CA TYR A 524 10.87 14.35 -3.60
C TYR A 524 10.96 15.09 -4.93
N ASP A 525 11.25 14.35 -6.01
CA ASP A 525 11.30 14.84 -7.37
C ASP A 525 10.52 13.91 -8.30
N LYS A 526 9.27 14.32 -8.59
CA LYS A 526 8.29 13.55 -9.37
C LYS A 526 8.06 12.14 -8.81
N ASP A 527 8.03 12.03 -7.49
CA ASP A 527 7.68 10.79 -6.80
C ASP A 527 6.18 10.51 -6.92
N ALA A 528 5.80 9.24 -6.99
CA ALA A 528 4.40 8.85 -7.09
C ALA A 528 3.64 9.17 -5.79
N ILE A 529 2.48 9.83 -5.93
CA ILE A 529 1.55 10.08 -4.84
C ILE A 529 0.75 8.80 -4.59
N THR A 530 1.03 8.14 -3.47
CA THR A 530 0.39 6.87 -3.07
C THR A 530 -0.75 7.06 -2.06
N SER A 531 -0.91 8.26 -1.51
CA SER A 531 -1.96 8.62 -0.56
C SER A 531 -2.42 10.05 -0.80
N ASP A 532 -3.70 10.32 -0.51
CA ASP A 532 -4.28 11.65 -0.48
C ASP A 532 -3.75 12.52 0.69
N LEU A 533 -3.08 11.91 1.67
CA LEU A 533 -2.41 12.56 2.78
C LEU A 533 -0.91 12.21 2.77
N LEU A 534 -0.05 13.22 2.72
CA LEU A 534 1.39 13.06 2.84
C LEU A 534 1.90 13.92 4.00
N ILE A 535 2.64 13.30 4.91
CA ILE A 535 3.35 13.97 6.01
C ILE A 535 4.84 13.82 5.74
N ILE A 536 5.56 14.94 5.71
CA ILE A 536 6.98 15.02 5.37
C ILE A 536 7.72 15.69 6.51
N GLU A 537 8.75 15.03 7.02
CA GLU A 537 9.69 15.59 8.00
C GLU A 537 10.93 16.09 7.26
N ASP A 538 11.17 17.41 7.28
CA ASP A 538 12.35 18.04 6.68
C ASP A 538 13.37 18.39 7.75
N HIS A 539 14.30 17.46 7.99
CA HIS A 539 15.41 17.65 8.92
C HIS A 539 16.55 18.50 8.34
N GLU A 540 16.48 18.89 7.07
CA GLU A 540 17.49 19.72 6.40
C GLU A 540 17.05 21.20 6.30
N ALA A 541 15.94 21.58 6.93
CA ALA A 541 15.44 22.96 6.96
C ALA A 541 16.39 23.89 7.73
N PRO A 542 16.84 25.03 7.16
CA PRO A 542 17.83 25.92 7.75
C PRO A 542 17.33 26.57 9.04
N LEU A 543 18.26 26.83 9.97
CA LEU A 543 17.99 27.45 11.27
C LEU A 543 17.90 28.98 11.15
N GLU A 544 17.01 29.59 11.94
CA GLU A 544 16.66 31.04 11.98
C GLU A 544 16.43 31.70 10.61
N THR A 545 16.20 30.90 9.58
CA THR A 545 15.93 31.35 8.23
C THR A 545 14.46 31.15 7.95
N VAL A 546 13.78 32.23 7.57
CA VAL A 546 12.37 32.15 7.15
C VAL A 546 12.28 31.30 5.90
N ILE A 547 11.53 30.21 5.96
CA ILE A 547 11.28 29.32 4.82
C ILE A 547 9.78 29.12 4.62
N TYR A 548 9.42 28.72 3.40
CA TYR A 548 8.14 28.06 3.12
C TYR A 548 8.35 26.91 2.15
N TYR A 549 7.38 26.02 2.07
CA TYR A 549 7.39 24.90 1.14
C TYR A 549 6.58 25.25 -0.10
N TYR A 550 7.16 24.98 -1.28
CA TYR A 550 6.51 25.09 -2.58
C TYR A 550 6.40 23.70 -3.20
N VAL A 551 5.18 23.31 -3.55
CA VAL A 551 4.86 21.96 -4.00
C VAL A 551 4.37 22.02 -5.44
N GLU A 552 4.91 21.15 -6.28
CA GLU A 552 4.48 20.95 -7.65
C GLU A 552 3.85 19.57 -7.81
N ILE A 553 2.65 19.52 -8.38
CA ILE A 553 1.91 18.28 -8.61
C ILE A 553 1.77 18.09 -10.11
N TYR A 554 2.21 16.95 -10.61
CA TYR A 554 2.22 16.60 -12.02
C TYR A 554 1.25 15.44 -12.28
N THR A 555 0.61 15.41 -13.44
CA THR A 555 -0.09 14.21 -13.93
C THR A 555 0.86 13.02 -14.03
N ALA A 556 0.33 11.80 -14.09
CA ALA A 556 1.12 10.58 -14.34
C ALA A 556 1.99 10.65 -15.61
N ALA A 557 1.60 11.47 -16.60
CA ALA A 557 2.37 11.72 -17.82
C ALA A 557 3.50 12.76 -17.65
N GLY A 558 3.69 13.30 -16.44
CA GLY A 558 4.74 14.27 -16.12
C GLY A 558 4.41 15.73 -16.46
N VAL A 559 3.15 16.06 -16.77
CA VAL A 559 2.69 17.45 -17.05
C VAL A 559 2.28 18.12 -15.75
N LEU A 560 2.77 19.34 -15.47
CA LEU A 560 2.41 20.11 -14.27
C LEU A 560 0.90 20.37 -14.24
N ALA A 561 0.23 19.85 -13.22
CA ALA A 561 -1.22 19.92 -13.04
C ALA A 561 -1.62 21.05 -12.08
N SER A 562 -0.91 21.20 -10.96
CA SER A 562 -1.18 22.25 -9.96
C SER A 562 0.03 22.53 -9.07
N THR A 563 -0.03 23.62 -8.32
CA THR A 563 1.02 24.01 -7.36
C THR A 563 0.39 24.42 -6.02
N ARG A 564 1.16 24.29 -4.93
CA ARG A 564 0.74 24.69 -3.58
C ARG A 564 1.88 25.38 -2.85
N SER A 565 1.55 26.16 -1.83
CA SER A 565 2.53 26.73 -0.91
C SER A 565 2.08 26.60 0.53
N SER A 566 3.02 26.42 1.46
CA SER A 566 2.75 26.45 2.90
C SER A 566 2.73 27.89 3.43
N ALA A 567 2.35 28.04 4.70
CA ALA A 567 2.71 29.22 5.47
C ALA A 567 4.25 29.30 5.62
N VAL A 568 4.74 30.50 5.95
CA VAL A 568 6.14 30.70 6.33
C VAL A 568 6.38 30.20 7.75
N ILE A 569 7.53 29.61 7.99
CA ILE A 569 8.02 29.23 9.33
C ILE A 569 9.48 29.63 9.47
N THR A 570 9.95 29.66 10.71
CA THR A 570 11.36 29.80 11.08
C THR A 570 11.64 28.72 12.13
N LEU A 571 12.77 28.02 12.02
CA LEU A 571 13.23 27.12 13.08
C LEU A 571 14.11 27.91 14.04
N ASP A 572 13.61 28.18 15.23
CA ASP A 572 14.32 29.00 16.21
C ASP A 572 15.32 28.15 17.00
N VAL A 573 16.48 28.74 17.33
CA VAL A 573 17.52 28.07 18.13
C VAL A 573 17.72 28.83 19.43
N ASP A 574 17.60 28.12 20.56
CA ASP A 574 17.68 28.74 21.89
C ASP A 574 19.11 29.19 22.30
N ASP A 575 20.16 28.60 21.72
CA ASP A 575 21.56 28.88 22.09
C ASP A 575 22.47 28.91 20.84
N VAL A 576 23.06 30.08 20.60
CA VAL A 576 24.00 30.35 19.50
C VAL A 576 25.29 29.52 19.56
N ASN A 577 25.59 28.84 20.67
CA ASN A 577 26.75 27.95 20.78
C ASN A 577 26.42 26.49 20.42
N LEU A 578 25.15 26.18 20.15
CA LEU A 578 24.69 24.84 19.81
C LEU A 578 24.45 24.75 18.30
N CYS A 579 25.07 23.77 17.67
CA CYS A 579 24.83 23.44 16.26
C CYS A 579 24.24 22.02 16.17
N TRP A 580 23.76 21.63 14.99
CA TRP A 580 23.30 20.27 14.75
C TRP A 580 24.27 19.51 13.85
N LEU A 581 24.56 18.26 14.23
CA LEU A 581 25.12 17.27 13.32
C LEU A 581 24.02 16.26 13.01
N LYS A 582 23.66 16.17 11.74
CA LYS A 582 22.52 15.37 11.28
C LYS A 582 22.97 14.32 10.27
N ASP A 583 22.37 13.14 10.32
CA ASP A 583 22.50 12.14 9.25
C ASP A 583 21.27 12.28 8.36
N PRO A 584 21.37 12.83 7.14
CA PRO A 584 20.21 13.08 6.28
C PRO A 584 19.43 11.79 5.94
N GLY A 585 20.09 10.64 5.97
CA GLY A 585 19.44 9.35 5.76
C GLY A 585 18.88 8.72 7.03
N ASN A 586 19.32 9.15 8.22
CA ASN A 586 18.92 8.54 9.50
C ASN A 586 18.64 9.63 10.57
N PRO A 587 17.51 10.34 10.49
CA PRO A 587 17.21 11.45 11.39
C PRO A 587 17.19 11.11 12.88
N GLN A 588 16.89 9.85 13.23
CA GLN A 588 16.97 9.33 14.59
C GLN A 588 18.37 9.41 15.22
N ARG A 589 19.42 9.65 14.41
CA ARG A 589 20.80 9.85 14.86
C ARG A 589 21.16 11.32 15.06
N ASN A 590 20.31 12.25 14.66
CA ASN A 590 20.58 13.68 14.72
C ASN A 590 20.91 14.09 16.15
N LEU A 591 21.93 14.92 16.28
CA LEU A 591 22.44 15.33 17.58
C LEU A 591 22.77 16.81 17.59
N GLN A 592 22.24 17.50 18.60
CA GLN A 592 22.68 18.84 18.95
C GLN A 592 24.03 18.74 19.68
N VAL A 593 25.01 19.52 19.24
CA VAL A 593 26.36 19.53 19.81
C VAL A 593 26.78 20.96 20.16
N MET A 594 27.51 21.09 21.25
CA MET A 594 28.05 22.39 21.68
C MET A 594 29.37 22.66 20.97
N VAL A 595 29.42 23.73 20.17
CA VAL A 595 30.60 24.10 19.40
C VAL A 595 31.61 24.80 20.30
N LYS A 596 32.84 24.29 20.32
CA LYS A 596 33.99 24.97 20.93
C LYS A 596 34.66 25.90 19.91
N GLN A 597 34.84 25.40 18.69
CA GLN A 597 35.51 26.11 17.60
C GLN A 597 34.90 25.63 16.28
N ALA A 598 34.43 26.57 15.46
CA ALA A 598 34.01 26.30 14.09
C ALA A 598 35.21 25.87 13.22
N PRO A 599 35.00 25.18 12.08
CA PRO A 599 36.08 24.79 11.19
C PRO A 599 36.83 26.00 10.63
N ASP A 600 38.16 25.98 10.72
CA ASP A 600 38.99 26.87 9.92
C ASP A 600 39.07 26.30 8.48
N TRP A 601 38.14 26.70 7.62
CA TRP A 601 38.05 26.17 6.26
C TRP A 601 39.27 26.53 5.40
N ALA A 602 39.78 25.54 4.68
CA ALA A 602 40.74 25.70 3.59
C ALA A 602 40.13 25.14 2.30
N ASP A 603 40.32 25.87 1.19
CA ASP A 603 39.94 25.39 -0.15
C ASP A 603 41.15 24.74 -0.83
N PRO A 604 41.37 23.42 -0.70
CA PRO A 604 42.52 22.75 -1.29
C PRO A 604 42.52 22.93 -2.81
N ILE A 605 43.70 23.08 -3.40
CA ILE A 605 43.87 23.19 -4.85
C ILE A 605 45.07 22.36 -5.27
N GLN A 606 44.89 21.52 -6.28
CA GLN A 606 46.02 20.84 -6.90
C GLN A 606 46.75 21.85 -7.79
N GLN A 607 47.94 22.27 -7.35
CA GLN A 607 48.76 23.24 -8.08
C GLN A 607 50.20 22.78 -8.21
N THR A 608 50.78 23.00 -9.38
CA THR A 608 52.20 22.76 -9.68
C THR A 608 52.86 24.05 -10.16
N ALA A 609 53.98 24.42 -9.52
CA ALA A 609 54.74 25.61 -9.89
C ALA A 609 55.91 25.25 -10.83
N HIS A 610 55.85 25.69 -12.08
CA HIS A 610 56.94 25.54 -13.05
C HIS A 610 57.84 26.78 -13.04
N LYS A 611 59.07 26.63 -12.53
CA LYS A 611 60.10 27.67 -12.64
C LYS A 611 60.79 27.60 -14.01
N VAL A 612 60.34 28.43 -14.95
CA VAL A 612 60.92 28.53 -16.29
C VAL A 612 62.21 29.36 -16.24
N ARG A 613 63.29 28.85 -16.83
CA ARG A 613 64.59 29.54 -16.93
C ARG A 613 64.40 30.93 -17.56
N ASN A 614 65.00 31.96 -16.97
CA ASN A 614 64.90 33.38 -17.35
C ASN A 614 63.53 34.05 -17.11
N ARG A 615 62.64 33.44 -16.32
CA ARG A 615 61.42 34.09 -15.83
C ARG A 615 61.57 34.39 -14.34
N GLN A 616 61.32 35.65 -13.93
CA GLN A 616 61.36 36.05 -12.52
C GLN A 616 60.25 35.38 -11.69
N ASN A 617 59.06 35.21 -12.29
CA ASN A 617 57.89 34.61 -11.64
C ASN A 617 57.63 33.19 -12.18
N ALA A 618 57.29 32.26 -11.29
CA ALA A 618 56.89 30.90 -11.68
C ALA A 618 55.60 30.91 -12.52
N VAL A 619 55.45 29.94 -13.43
CA VAL A 619 54.17 29.63 -14.06
C VAL A 619 53.46 28.66 -13.14
N ILE A 620 52.30 29.04 -12.61
CA ILE A 620 51.49 28.16 -11.76
C ILE A 620 50.45 27.50 -12.66
N LEU A 621 50.45 26.17 -12.71
CA LEU A 621 49.36 25.37 -13.27
C LEU A 621 48.50 24.92 -12.10
N SER A 622 47.27 25.42 -12.03
CA SER A 622 46.31 25.08 -10.97
C SER A 622 45.08 24.45 -11.59
N ASP A 623 44.57 23.40 -10.95
CA ASP A 623 43.24 22.86 -11.22
C ASP A 623 42.15 23.71 -10.53
N SER A 624 40.90 23.28 -10.61
CA SER A 624 39.80 23.78 -9.78
C SER A 624 40.08 23.53 -8.28
N ARG A 625 39.56 24.43 -7.43
CA ARG A 625 39.57 24.23 -5.98
C ARG A 625 38.62 23.07 -5.63
N GLY A 626 39.03 22.20 -4.72
CA GLY A 626 38.17 21.18 -4.13
C GLY A 626 37.20 21.77 -3.10
N GLY A 627 36.34 20.92 -2.55
CA GLY A 627 35.47 21.30 -1.42
C GLY A 627 36.27 21.69 -0.18
N GLN A 628 35.64 22.44 0.72
CA GLN A 628 36.28 22.95 1.93
C GLN A 628 36.75 21.81 2.84
N GLU A 629 37.96 21.96 3.40
CA GLU A 629 38.51 21.06 4.41
C GLU A 629 38.81 21.83 5.69
N GLY A 630 38.41 21.31 6.84
CA GLY A 630 38.54 22.00 8.13
C GLY A 630 38.42 21.05 9.32
N SER A 631 38.41 21.58 10.54
CA SER A 631 38.22 20.79 11.76
C SER A 631 37.24 21.45 12.72
N LEU A 632 36.07 20.83 12.90
CA LEU A 632 35.08 21.26 13.88
C LEU A 632 35.48 20.73 15.27
N ALA A 633 35.57 21.61 16.26
CA ALA A 633 35.76 21.20 17.65
C ALA A 633 34.45 21.32 18.42
N VAL A 634 33.99 20.23 19.03
CA VAL A 634 32.75 20.19 19.84
C VAL A 634 32.98 19.63 21.23
N TRP A 635 32.06 19.93 22.14
CA TRP A 635 32.03 19.40 23.50
C TRP A 635 30.86 18.44 23.71
N THR A 636 31.13 17.35 24.42
CA THR A 636 30.09 16.53 25.05
C THR A 636 30.27 16.61 26.57
N ARG A 637 29.22 16.96 27.28
CA ARG A 637 29.17 17.22 28.74
C ARG A 637 28.89 15.96 29.55
N SER A 638 28.28 14.95 28.94
CA SER A 638 27.88 13.71 29.61
C SER A 638 28.29 12.44 28.85
N ASP A 639 28.27 11.32 29.56
CA ASP A 639 28.52 10.00 28.97
C ASP A 639 27.46 9.61 27.93
N ASN A 640 26.23 10.11 28.05
CA ASN A 640 25.16 9.87 27.08
C ASN A 640 25.38 10.66 25.80
N GLU A 641 25.69 11.96 25.88
CA GLU A 641 26.07 12.77 24.71
C GLU A 641 27.28 12.17 23.99
N ARG A 642 28.27 11.68 24.74
CA ARG A 642 29.45 10.99 24.18
C ARG A 642 29.10 9.71 23.42
N LYS A 643 28.14 8.92 23.92
CA LYS A 643 27.65 7.71 23.25
C LYS A 643 26.82 8.06 22.02
N ALA A 644 25.96 9.07 22.10
CA ALA A 644 25.14 9.56 21.00
C ALA A 644 26.01 10.06 19.83
N LEU A 645 27.01 10.90 20.10
CA LEU A 645 27.92 11.39 19.07
C LEU A 645 28.70 10.24 18.41
N ARG A 646 29.13 9.24 19.20
CA ARG A 646 29.78 8.04 18.64
C ARG A 646 28.82 7.22 17.77
N TRP A 647 27.56 7.13 18.15
CA TRP A 647 26.55 6.40 17.39
C TRP A 647 26.23 7.09 16.05
N LEU A 648 26.12 8.42 16.05
CA LEU A 648 26.02 9.23 14.84
C LEU A 648 27.22 8.99 13.92
N LEU A 649 28.45 9.23 14.42
CA LEU A 649 29.68 9.09 13.65
C LEU A 649 29.96 7.65 13.17
N GLY A 650 29.40 6.65 13.84
CA GLY A 650 29.59 5.24 13.50
C GLY A 650 28.92 4.82 12.19
N SER A 651 28.06 5.65 11.57
CA SER A 651 27.49 5.35 10.24
C SER A 651 28.52 5.49 9.12
N GLY A 652 29.47 6.43 9.25
CA GLY A 652 30.38 6.80 8.16
C GLY A 652 29.68 7.49 6.98
N ASN A 653 28.41 7.90 7.14
CA ASN A 653 27.64 8.60 6.12
C ASN A 653 28.08 10.06 5.99
N VAL A 654 27.70 10.71 4.90
CA VAL A 654 27.71 12.17 4.77
C VAL A 654 26.76 12.73 5.82
N LEU A 655 27.24 13.66 6.64
CA LEU A 655 26.45 14.35 7.66
C LEU A 655 26.14 15.77 7.19
N LEU A 656 25.03 16.34 7.64
CA LEU A 656 24.77 17.78 7.55
C LEU A 656 25.26 18.43 8.83
N TRP A 657 26.27 19.30 8.73
CA TRP A 657 26.60 20.23 9.79
C TRP A 657 25.74 21.47 9.59
N GLN A 658 24.79 21.63 10.51
CA GLN A 658 23.89 22.76 10.53
C GLN A 658 24.40 23.78 11.53
N SER A 659 24.94 24.88 11.01
CA SER A 659 25.61 25.89 11.83
C SER A 659 24.59 26.66 12.66
N ALA A 660 25.01 27.14 13.83
CA ALA A 660 24.17 28.05 14.56
C ALA A 660 24.18 29.43 13.87
N PRO A 661 23.05 30.12 13.80
CA PRO A 661 22.97 31.47 13.28
C PRO A 661 23.96 32.41 13.99
N GLY A 662 24.68 33.22 13.20
CA GLY A 662 25.70 34.13 13.71
C GLY A 662 27.10 33.55 13.88
N MET A 663 27.32 32.24 13.65
CA MET A 663 28.68 31.66 13.58
C MET A 663 29.48 32.11 12.35
N GLY A 664 28.81 32.69 11.34
CA GLY A 664 29.45 33.12 10.08
C GLY A 664 29.71 32.00 9.09
N GLU A 665 29.07 30.84 9.30
CA GLU A 665 29.24 29.61 8.52
C GLU A 665 27.88 29.19 7.96
N ASP A 666 27.84 28.70 6.72
CA ASP A 666 26.63 28.17 6.10
C ASP A 666 26.41 26.68 6.46
N ASP A 667 25.18 26.20 6.27
CA ASP A 667 24.86 24.78 6.39
C ASP A 667 25.60 23.97 5.32
N VAL A 668 26.39 22.97 5.73
CA VAL A 668 27.28 22.23 4.83
C VAL A 668 27.21 20.72 5.04
N TYR A 669 27.22 19.97 3.95
CA TYR A 669 27.32 18.52 3.98
C TYR A 669 28.79 18.12 4.08
N VAL A 670 29.12 17.22 5.01
CA VAL A 670 30.49 16.90 5.37
C VAL A 670 30.70 15.40 5.56
N ASN A 671 31.84 14.92 5.09
CA ASN A 671 32.41 13.63 5.51
C ASN A 671 33.30 13.86 6.73
N VAL A 672 33.10 13.06 7.77
CA VAL A 672 33.90 13.15 8.99
C VAL A 672 35.06 12.16 8.94
N GLY A 673 36.29 12.70 9.01
CA GLY A 673 37.52 11.93 9.06
C GLY A 673 37.82 11.30 10.44
N PRO A 674 39.06 10.84 10.68
CA PRO A 674 39.46 10.25 11.95
C PRO A 674 39.29 11.22 13.13
N VAL A 675 38.51 10.80 14.13
CA VAL A 675 38.11 11.68 15.23
C VAL A 675 39.00 11.54 16.46
N ALA A 676 39.50 12.67 16.97
CA ALA A 676 40.20 12.74 18.26
C ALA A 676 39.24 13.14 19.38
N ARG A 677 39.42 12.57 20.59
CA ARG A 677 38.53 12.83 21.73
C ARG A 677 39.24 13.00 23.09
N PRO A 678 40.13 14.00 23.23
CA PRO A 678 40.83 14.23 24.49
C PRO A 678 39.87 14.52 25.66
N ARG A 679 40.34 14.24 26.88
CA ARG A 679 39.69 14.72 28.10
C ARG A 679 40.03 16.20 28.28
N VAL A 680 39.08 16.99 28.77
CA VAL A 680 39.33 18.40 29.09
C VAL A 680 40.23 18.57 30.32
N SER A 681 40.32 17.54 31.17
CA SER A 681 41.22 17.47 32.31
C SER A 681 41.85 16.07 32.44
N THR A 682 42.94 15.95 33.20
CA THR A 682 43.63 14.67 33.42
C THR A 682 42.86 13.72 34.34
N LEU A 683 41.76 14.17 34.97
CA LEU A 683 40.99 13.37 35.91
C LEU A 683 40.22 12.25 35.19
N ALA A 684 40.31 11.03 35.74
CA ALA A 684 39.66 9.84 35.18
C ALA A 684 38.12 9.92 35.24
N THR A 685 37.58 10.67 36.19
CA THR A 685 36.14 10.89 36.40
C THR A 685 35.57 12.05 35.59
N GLU A 686 36.41 12.81 34.89
CA GLU A 686 35.95 13.90 34.03
C GLU A 686 34.96 13.36 32.99
N GLN A 687 33.78 13.98 32.91
CA GLN A 687 32.72 13.59 31.97
C GLN A 687 32.83 14.35 30.67
N TRP A 688 33.32 15.59 30.72
CA TRP A 688 33.43 16.44 29.54
C TRP A 688 34.50 15.91 28.59
N ARG A 689 34.18 15.86 27.30
CA ARG A 689 35.13 15.51 26.23
C ARG A 689 35.11 16.60 25.20
N GLU A 690 36.31 16.96 24.77
CA GLU A 690 36.50 17.68 23.54
C GLU A 690 36.64 16.69 22.41
N TRP A 691 36.01 16.99 21.28
CA TRP A 691 36.02 16.19 20.08
C TRP A 691 36.51 17.06 18.94
N THR A 692 37.52 16.60 18.21
CA THR A 692 37.98 17.23 16.98
C THR A 692 37.52 16.37 15.82
N LEU A 693 36.65 16.93 14.97
CA LEU A 693 36.04 16.29 13.83
C LEU A 693 36.66 16.90 12.56
N PRO A 694 37.61 16.22 11.89
CA PRO A 694 38.08 16.67 10.58
C PRO A 694 36.92 16.57 9.59
N LEU A 695 36.58 17.67 8.95
CA LEU A 695 35.47 17.76 8.01
C LEU A 695 36.03 17.98 6.60
N THR A 696 35.49 17.23 5.65
CA THR A 696 35.65 17.48 4.22
C THR A 696 34.27 17.71 3.64
N GLU A 697 34.03 18.87 3.04
CA GLU A 697 32.79 19.19 2.35
C GLU A 697 32.48 18.14 1.28
N ALA A 698 31.21 17.76 1.20
CA ALA A 698 30.68 16.78 0.28
C ALA A 698 29.45 17.35 -0.42
N ASP A 699 29.13 16.83 -1.60
CA ASP A 699 27.85 17.13 -2.23
C ASP A 699 26.69 16.57 -1.38
N ARG A 700 25.55 17.26 -1.43
CA ARG A 700 24.31 16.75 -0.86
C ARG A 700 24.01 15.36 -1.43
N PRO A 701 23.82 14.32 -0.60
CA PRO A 701 23.53 12.99 -1.11
C PRO A 701 22.10 12.97 -1.67
N VAL A 702 21.91 12.91 -2.99
CA VAL A 702 20.57 13.03 -3.61
C VAL A 702 19.79 11.71 -3.69
N THR A 703 20.47 10.57 -3.66
CA THR A 703 19.86 9.22 -3.73
C THR A 703 19.62 8.59 -2.36
N THR A 704 20.01 9.27 -1.28
CA THR A 704 19.79 8.78 0.08
C THR A 704 18.38 9.14 0.53
N GLY A 705 17.51 8.13 0.67
CA GLY A 705 16.19 8.32 1.27
C GLY A 705 16.25 8.45 2.78
N VAL A 706 15.21 9.06 3.37
CA VAL A 706 15.01 9.09 4.82
C VAL A 706 14.63 7.69 5.30
N ASN A 707 15.44 7.14 6.20
CA ASN A 707 15.17 5.88 6.86
C ASN A 707 14.62 6.11 8.29
N GLY A 708 13.28 6.16 8.40
CA GLY A 708 12.56 6.28 9.67
C GLY A 708 12.28 7.71 10.10
N SER A 709 11.57 7.89 11.21
CA SER A 709 11.28 9.19 11.82
C SER A 709 12.04 9.32 13.15
N ALA A 710 12.53 10.52 13.47
CA ALA A 710 13.26 10.80 14.71
C ALA A 710 12.36 10.72 15.96
N ASP A 711 11.07 11.05 15.79
CA ASP A 711 10.12 11.19 16.89
C ASP A 711 9.21 9.96 17.06
N ARG A 712 9.36 8.96 16.18
CA ARG A 712 8.61 7.71 16.27
C ARG A 712 9.22 6.78 17.32
N THR A 713 8.71 6.87 18.55
CA THR A 713 9.18 6.02 19.65
C THR A 713 8.57 4.62 19.57
N TRP A 714 9.18 3.64 20.24
CA TRP A 714 8.55 2.34 20.45
C TRP A 714 7.20 2.43 21.16
N GLN A 715 6.97 3.50 21.94
CA GLN A 715 5.68 3.76 22.54
C GLN A 715 4.67 4.27 21.52
N ASP A 716 5.05 5.08 20.52
CA ASP A 716 4.16 5.51 19.42
C ASP A 716 3.82 4.34 18.50
N VAL A 717 4.81 3.48 18.27
CA VAL A 717 4.61 2.19 17.61
C VAL A 717 3.66 1.32 18.46
N LEU A 718 3.83 1.21 19.77
CA LEU A 718 2.89 0.45 20.62
C LEU A 718 1.49 1.12 20.68
N SER A 719 1.41 2.44 20.54
CA SER A 719 0.15 3.21 20.60
C SER A 719 -0.62 3.15 19.28
N GLY A 720 0.08 2.98 18.16
CA GLY A 720 -0.51 2.79 16.83
C GLY A 720 -0.99 1.36 16.57
N PHE A 721 -0.66 0.41 17.45
CA PHE A 721 -1.00 -1.00 17.30
C PHE A 721 -1.60 -1.55 18.60
N ALA A 722 -2.85 -2.01 18.54
CA ALA A 722 -3.55 -2.53 19.73
C ALA A 722 -2.83 -3.69 20.44
N THR A 723 -1.93 -4.40 19.74
CA THR A 723 -1.09 -5.46 20.30
C THR A 723 0.27 -5.54 19.60
N TRP A 724 1.25 -6.18 20.24
CA TRP A 724 2.54 -6.49 19.60
C TRP A 724 2.47 -7.45 18.42
N GLN A 725 1.44 -8.28 18.37
CA GLN A 725 1.20 -9.10 17.19
C GLN A 725 0.77 -8.23 16.00
N ALA A 726 -0.13 -7.25 16.20
CA ALA A 726 -0.55 -6.33 15.14
C ALA A 726 0.62 -5.50 14.59
N PHE A 727 1.59 -5.18 15.45
CA PHE A 727 2.84 -4.56 15.06
C PHE A 727 3.73 -5.51 14.22
N LEU A 728 3.95 -6.75 14.66
CA LEU A 728 4.72 -7.75 13.90
C LEU A 728 4.04 -8.13 12.58
N ASP A 729 2.72 -8.04 12.51
CA ASP A 729 1.95 -8.29 11.30
C ASP A 729 2.11 -7.13 10.31
N ALA A 730 2.13 -5.90 10.81
CA ALA A 730 2.31 -4.71 10.00
C ALA A 730 3.72 -4.53 9.43
N TYR A 731 4.78 -5.07 10.04
CA TYR A 731 6.16 -4.89 9.55
C TYR A 731 6.87 -6.22 9.29
N ALA A 732 7.59 -6.34 8.18
CA ALA A 732 8.29 -7.60 7.81
C ALA A 732 9.62 -7.75 8.53
N THR A 733 10.27 -6.64 8.79
CA THR A 733 11.53 -6.60 9.52
C THR A 733 11.48 -5.54 10.61
N TRP A 734 12.39 -5.65 11.58
CA TRP A 734 12.57 -4.60 12.58
C TRP A 734 13.06 -3.29 11.97
N GLU A 735 13.73 -3.37 10.82
CA GLU A 735 14.04 -2.20 10.00
C GLU A 735 12.74 -1.61 9.46
N ASP A 736 11.88 -2.37 8.79
CA ASP A 736 10.58 -1.89 8.31
C ASP A 736 9.72 -1.24 9.41
N ALA A 737 9.74 -1.82 10.61
CA ALA A 737 9.12 -1.24 11.79
C ALA A 737 9.70 0.12 12.16
N LEU A 738 11.02 0.25 12.15
CA LEU A 738 11.73 1.52 12.36
C LEU A 738 11.43 2.54 11.25
N LEU A 739 11.23 2.05 10.02
CA LEU A 739 11.03 2.84 8.81
C LEU A 739 9.56 3.18 8.50
N ASP A 740 8.62 2.74 9.33
CA ASP A 740 7.16 2.69 9.03
C ASP A 740 6.81 2.09 7.66
N LYS A 741 7.62 1.16 7.17
CA LYS A 741 7.38 0.45 5.91
C LYS A 741 6.46 -0.73 6.17
N ARG A 742 5.16 -0.44 6.24
CA ARG A 742 4.16 -1.49 6.47
C ARG A 742 4.16 -2.49 5.31
N LYS A 743 3.93 -3.76 5.62
CA LYS A 743 3.78 -4.86 4.65
C LYS A 743 2.64 -4.61 3.66
#